data_AF-A0A9W9G7P0-F1
#
_entry.id   AF-A0A9W9G7P0-F1
#
_cell.length_a   1.000
_cell.length_b   1.000
_cell.length_c   1.000
_cell.angle_alpha   90.00
_cell.angle_beta   90.00
_cell.angle_gamma   90.00
#
_symmetry.space_group_name_H-M   'P 1'
#
loop_
_entity.id
_entity.type
_entity.pdbx_description
1 polymer ?
#
loop_
_entity_poly.entity_id
_entity_poly.type
_entity_poly.pdbx_seq_one_letter_code
_entity_poly.pdbx_strand_id
1 'polypeptide(L)'
;MMGKLRETLAGPGYVILNVIRAFNIIVFLDLIAACVVMLVKINTSNGFFFFEAVTHALVALISIFLIISELPILRGYFNRNWPLFGEDSGFFTLAGIMMILGVATLGNLNAPTMSQDDLGLAFWRIVISAGVLGMVMSLVNLLATIIFTNSDAGISARHIRAFGAVAPQQVVSRTSSRRSFQLSLKREDSVLPTYTREPAFKRASRRLTSRFPLKISSPLNPNNLSADTGNANDAASYKSSKYSRSSTEIRAPDPALHPAHIYGGGPDKTFLLFLSTWRLSGSLGERKCLLRNVTPHTPNLIVNSIKSLLFFFGPILLPRLIGAYRALRVSIATRPPPRPVPVAANRALNLLFGSIVLFLILSLPFNPHAPEANIFSLTRSRLNTPADVIFHRLSRVRSSSLLSDADELLRDKLTSLGARKVYLTYGPDALTSCQFCSYDNLNTFFLYYIPSNILLPHLFHLLVLGVATSAPFGGQESGRWRTKFTLAGLALTALDLWVVFSYDVVQSASPAVRAGQVPPSSLYNFMALIRPLAFTICDTACALIIYLASTNRFFFKPPSPVDQLDQAVSAALTAAQGANTKLHAANVARNAVVRDKALKSRDDVYWQTVVAAENPGRQLEDSSSAGENGRVVNNIWEEEEVARAMSRAMAGQGGVDLAQLGTQANEFVRGVTEGLD
;
A
#
# COMPACT_ATOMS: atom_id res chain seq x y z
N MET A 1 -40.67 -23.79 -26.23
CA MET A 1 -40.88 -22.34 -26.00
C MET A 1 -39.58 -21.59 -25.71
N MET A 2 -38.75 -22.00 -24.72
CA MET A 2 -37.54 -21.25 -24.31
C MET A 2 -36.56 -20.83 -25.42
N GLY A 3 -36.38 -21.64 -26.49
CA GLY A 3 -35.41 -21.34 -27.56
C GLY A 3 -35.58 -19.96 -28.21
N LYS A 4 -36.82 -19.59 -28.61
CA LYS A 4 -37.12 -18.30 -29.24
C LYS A 4 -36.93 -17.09 -28.31
N LEU A 5 -36.94 -17.30 -26.99
CA LEU A 5 -36.56 -16.28 -26.01
C LEU A 5 -35.02 -16.15 -25.92
N ARG A 6 -34.28 -17.27 -25.95
CA ARG A 6 -32.80 -17.24 -25.89
C ARG A 6 -32.17 -16.52 -27.09
N GLU A 7 -32.75 -16.66 -28.29
CA GLU A 7 -32.30 -15.95 -29.51
C GLU A 7 -32.53 -14.43 -29.41
N THR A 8 -33.71 -14.00 -28.93
CA THR A 8 -34.05 -12.58 -28.78
C THR A 8 -33.31 -11.89 -27.62
N LEU A 9 -32.78 -12.66 -26.66
CA LEU A 9 -31.98 -12.15 -25.54
C LEU A 9 -30.49 -11.88 -25.87
N ALA A 10 -29.96 -12.25 -27.04
CA ALA A 10 -28.53 -12.15 -27.34
C ALA A 10 -27.98 -10.69 -27.34
N GLY A 11 -28.81 -9.72 -27.74
CA GLY A 11 -28.50 -8.29 -27.65
C GLY A 11 -28.69 -7.73 -26.24
N PRO A 12 -29.90 -7.76 -25.66
CA PRO A 12 -30.18 -7.26 -24.32
C PRO A 12 -29.32 -7.91 -23.22
N GLY A 13 -28.99 -9.19 -23.36
CA GLY A 13 -28.15 -9.95 -22.45
C GLY A 13 -26.75 -9.36 -22.28
N TYR A 14 -26.17 -8.75 -23.32
CA TYR A 14 -24.90 -8.02 -23.19
C TYR A 14 -25.02 -6.86 -22.20
N VAL A 15 -26.12 -6.09 -22.24
CA VAL A 15 -26.35 -4.97 -21.31
C VAL A 15 -26.58 -5.49 -19.90
N ILE A 16 -27.49 -6.45 -19.74
CA ILE A 16 -27.86 -7.04 -18.43
C ILE A 16 -26.64 -7.65 -17.73
N LEU A 17 -25.83 -8.44 -18.44
CA LEU A 17 -24.65 -9.10 -17.87
C LEU A 17 -23.52 -8.12 -17.54
N ASN A 18 -23.42 -6.98 -18.22
CA ASN A 18 -22.47 -5.90 -17.87
C ASN A 18 -22.98 -5.04 -16.70
N VAL A 19 -24.30 -4.86 -16.54
CA VAL A 19 -24.90 -4.27 -15.33
C VAL A 19 -24.64 -5.17 -14.11
N ILE A 20 -24.77 -6.50 -14.25
CA ILE A 20 -24.40 -7.45 -13.20
C ILE A 20 -22.90 -7.37 -12.86
N ARG A 21 -22.01 -7.11 -13.84
CA ARG A 21 -20.58 -6.83 -13.52
C ARG A 21 -20.44 -5.63 -12.58
N ALA A 22 -21.12 -4.52 -12.88
CA ALA A 22 -21.03 -3.30 -12.09
C ALA A 22 -21.49 -3.55 -10.64
N PHE A 23 -22.63 -4.22 -10.43
CA PHE A 23 -23.09 -4.59 -9.09
C PHE A 23 -22.14 -5.56 -8.38
N ASN A 24 -21.57 -6.56 -9.05
CA ASN A 24 -20.57 -7.44 -8.43
C ASN A 24 -19.34 -6.66 -7.94
N ILE A 25 -18.84 -5.71 -8.72
CA ILE A 25 -17.71 -4.86 -8.33
C ILE A 25 -18.07 -3.99 -7.11
N ILE A 26 -19.27 -3.40 -7.08
CA ILE A 26 -19.76 -2.61 -5.93
C ILE A 26 -19.77 -3.48 -4.66
N VAL A 27 -20.34 -4.69 -4.71
CA VAL A 27 -20.42 -5.56 -3.53
C VAL A 27 -19.05 -6.05 -3.06
N PHE A 28 -18.07 -6.26 -3.96
CA PHE A 28 -16.69 -6.53 -3.53
C PHE A 28 -16.02 -5.30 -2.88
N LEU A 29 -16.36 -4.08 -3.28
CA LEU A 29 -15.90 -2.86 -2.61
C LEU A 29 -16.56 -2.71 -1.21
N ASP A 30 -17.85 -3.04 -1.09
CA ASP A 30 -18.55 -3.04 0.20
C ASP A 30 -17.99 -4.10 1.17
N LEU A 31 -17.65 -5.28 0.67
CA LEU A 31 -16.96 -6.33 1.45
C LEU A 31 -15.56 -5.87 1.90
N ILE A 32 -14.80 -5.16 1.06
CA ILE A 32 -13.52 -4.57 1.44
C ILE A 32 -13.72 -3.48 2.51
N ALA A 33 -14.73 -2.62 2.37
CA ALA A 33 -15.05 -1.59 3.35
C ALA A 33 -15.42 -2.20 4.72
N ALA A 34 -16.25 -3.26 4.73
CA ALA A 34 -16.57 -4.02 5.93
C ALA A 34 -15.32 -4.63 6.59
N CYS A 35 -14.40 -5.21 5.80
CA CYS A 35 -13.15 -5.75 6.33
C CYS A 35 -12.22 -4.68 6.92
N VAL A 36 -12.15 -3.49 6.31
CA VAL A 36 -11.40 -2.35 6.87
C VAL A 36 -12.03 -1.85 8.17
N VAL A 37 -13.36 -1.78 8.26
CA VAL A 37 -14.09 -1.41 9.48
C VAL A 37 -13.81 -2.41 10.62
N MET A 38 -13.91 -3.72 10.35
CA MET A 38 -13.58 -4.76 11.33
C MET A 38 -12.11 -4.67 11.78
N LEU A 39 -11.15 -4.56 10.85
CA LEU A 39 -9.72 -4.41 11.16
C LEU A 39 -9.38 -3.20 12.05
N VAL A 40 -10.08 -2.08 11.88
CA VAL A 40 -9.89 -0.86 12.71
C VAL A 40 -10.48 -1.01 14.12
N LYS A 41 -11.36 -2.00 14.33
CA LYS A 41 -12.12 -2.22 15.57
C LYS A 41 -11.74 -3.48 16.36
N ILE A 42 -10.78 -4.28 15.89
CA ILE A 42 -10.26 -5.45 16.63
C ILE A 42 -9.82 -5.04 18.03
N ASN A 43 -10.37 -5.72 19.05
CA ASN A 43 -10.01 -5.48 20.44
C ASN A 43 -8.67 -6.17 20.77
N THR A 44 -7.74 -5.40 21.34
CA THR A 44 -6.37 -5.85 21.63
C THR A 44 -6.24 -6.70 22.90
N SER A 45 -7.34 -6.95 23.62
CA SER A 45 -7.37 -7.84 24.80
C SER A 45 -7.43 -9.33 24.48
N ASN A 46 -7.89 -9.74 23.28
CA ASN A 46 -8.06 -11.15 22.94
C ASN A 46 -6.75 -11.78 22.43
N GLY A 47 -6.31 -12.89 23.04
CA GLY A 47 -5.05 -13.57 22.69
C GLY A 47 -4.90 -14.02 21.23
N PHE A 48 -5.99 -14.16 20.48
CA PHE A 48 -6.01 -14.58 19.07
C PHE A 48 -6.17 -13.45 18.05
N PHE A 49 -6.13 -12.18 18.46
CA PHE A 49 -6.36 -11.01 17.59
C PHE A 49 -5.55 -11.00 16.27
N PHE A 50 -4.36 -11.62 16.27
CA PHE A 50 -3.52 -11.75 15.08
C PHE A 50 -4.17 -12.61 13.98
N PHE A 51 -4.79 -13.74 14.35
CA PHE A 51 -5.43 -14.64 13.38
C PHE A 51 -6.73 -14.05 12.84
N GLU A 52 -7.48 -13.32 13.67
CA GLU A 52 -8.64 -12.52 13.27
C GLU A 52 -8.23 -11.45 12.24
N ALA A 53 -7.20 -10.65 12.54
CA ALA A 53 -6.66 -9.64 11.63
C ALA A 53 -6.14 -10.23 10.31
N VAL A 54 -5.42 -11.35 10.36
CA VAL A 54 -4.96 -12.07 9.16
C VAL A 54 -6.14 -12.59 8.34
N THR A 55 -7.19 -13.09 8.98
CA THR A 55 -8.40 -13.59 8.28
C THR A 55 -9.12 -12.46 7.54
N HIS A 56 -9.35 -11.31 8.17
CA HIS A 56 -9.92 -10.14 7.48
C HIS A 56 -9.03 -9.61 6.36
N ALA A 57 -7.71 -9.62 6.53
CA ALA A 57 -6.76 -9.25 5.48
C ALA A 57 -6.79 -10.22 4.29
N LEU A 58 -6.91 -11.53 4.52
CA LEU A 58 -7.07 -12.53 3.47
C LEU A 58 -8.41 -12.37 2.73
N VAL A 59 -9.52 -12.12 3.43
CA VAL A 59 -10.82 -11.83 2.81
C VAL A 59 -10.77 -10.58 1.93
N ALA A 60 -10.07 -9.52 2.37
CA ALA A 60 -9.85 -8.32 1.57
C ALA A 60 -8.99 -8.61 0.32
N LEU A 61 -7.90 -9.38 0.44
CA LEU A 61 -7.05 -9.78 -0.69
C LEU A 61 -7.80 -10.65 -1.72
N ILE A 62 -8.63 -11.59 -1.26
CA ILE A 62 -9.49 -12.42 -2.13
C ILE A 62 -10.51 -11.53 -2.85
N SER A 63 -11.13 -10.57 -2.16
CA SER A 63 -12.06 -9.60 -2.77
C SER A 63 -11.38 -8.74 -3.85
N ILE A 64 -10.15 -8.27 -3.60
CA ILE A 64 -9.34 -7.53 -4.59
C ILE A 64 -9.03 -8.41 -5.81
N PHE A 65 -8.64 -9.67 -5.61
CA PHE A 65 -8.40 -10.62 -6.71
C PHE A 65 -9.67 -10.87 -7.54
N LEU A 66 -10.84 -10.96 -6.91
CA LEU A 66 -12.12 -11.12 -7.60
C LEU A 66 -12.49 -9.88 -8.43
N ILE A 67 -12.25 -8.66 -7.92
CA ILE A 67 -12.39 -7.42 -8.72
C ILE A 67 -11.48 -7.45 -9.95
N ILE A 68 -10.22 -7.89 -9.80
CA ILE A 68 -9.28 -8.03 -10.92
C ILE A 68 -9.75 -9.08 -11.93
N SER A 69 -10.40 -10.17 -11.49
CA SER A 69 -10.99 -11.20 -12.36
C SER A 69 -12.20 -10.72 -13.18
N GLU A 70 -12.84 -9.63 -12.76
CA GLU A 70 -13.99 -9.03 -13.43
C GLU A 70 -13.61 -7.85 -14.34
N LEU A 71 -12.42 -7.28 -14.18
CA LEU A 71 -11.86 -6.26 -15.08
C LEU A 71 -11.43 -6.88 -16.43
N PRO A 72 -11.79 -6.28 -17.58
CA PRO A 72 -11.56 -6.88 -18.90
C PRO A 72 -10.09 -6.86 -19.37
N ILE A 73 -9.15 -6.50 -18.49
CA ILE A 73 -7.75 -6.15 -18.80
C ILE A 73 -6.85 -7.39 -18.96
N LEU A 74 -7.10 -8.46 -18.19
CA LEU A 74 -6.18 -9.61 -18.04
C LEU A 74 -6.75 -10.95 -18.58
N ARG A 75 -7.72 -10.89 -19.51
CA ARG A 75 -8.43 -12.08 -20.06
C ARG A 75 -7.50 -13.24 -20.44
N GLY A 76 -6.40 -12.95 -21.15
CA GLY A 76 -5.44 -13.97 -21.60
C GLY A 76 -4.67 -14.65 -20.47
N TYR A 77 -4.45 -13.96 -19.34
CA TYR A 77 -3.82 -14.53 -18.16
C TYR A 77 -4.79 -15.46 -17.41
N PHE A 78 -6.01 -15.00 -17.14
CA PHE A 78 -7.03 -15.85 -16.50
C PHE A 78 -7.37 -17.09 -17.34
N ASN A 79 -7.52 -16.95 -18.66
CA ASN A 79 -7.77 -18.07 -19.56
C ASN A 79 -6.64 -19.12 -19.58
N ARG A 80 -5.39 -18.78 -19.22
CA ARG A 80 -4.25 -19.72 -19.24
C ARG A 80 -3.87 -20.26 -17.86
N ASN A 81 -3.99 -19.45 -16.81
CA ASN A 81 -3.55 -19.81 -15.46
C ASN A 81 -4.71 -20.23 -14.54
N TRP A 82 -5.94 -19.76 -14.78
CA TRP A 82 -7.09 -19.96 -13.90
C TRP A 82 -8.39 -20.16 -14.69
N PRO A 83 -8.57 -21.31 -15.40
CA PRO A 83 -9.70 -21.54 -16.30
C PRO A 83 -11.07 -21.43 -15.60
N LEU A 84 -11.14 -21.63 -14.28
CA LEU A 84 -12.34 -21.43 -13.46
C LEU A 84 -12.90 -19.98 -13.50
N PHE A 85 -12.07 -18.98 -13.82
CA PHE A 85 -12.47 -17.57 -13.99
C PHE A 85 -12.42 -17.11 -15.46
N GLY A 86 -11.99 -17.98 -16.38
CA GLY A 86 -11.80 -17.66 -17.80
C GLY A 86 -13.09 -17.35 -18.55
N GLU A 87 -12.96 -16.92 -19.81
CA GLU A 87 -14.10 -16.60 -20.67
C GLU A 87 -15.00 -17.81 -20.99
N ASP A 88 -14.46 -19.03 -20.87
CA ASP A 88 -15.15 -20.27 -21.19
C ASP A 88 -15.93 -20.83 -19.97
N SER A 89 -15.76 -20.27 -18.75
CA SER A 89 -16.51 -20.67 -17.55
C SER A 89 -17.77 -19.83 -17.29
N GLY A 90 -18.67 -20.33 -16.44
CA GLY A 90 -19.86 -19.59 -16.00
C GLY A 90 -19.57 -18.57 -14.90
N PHE A 91 -20.61 -17.98 -14.30
CA PHE A 91 -20.46 -17.18 -13.07
C PHE A 91 -20.53 -18.03 -11.79
N PHE A 92 -20.80 -19.34 -11.90
CA PHE A 92 -20.97 -20.25 -10.76
C PHE A 92 -19.80 -20.26 -9.77
N THR A 93 -18.55 -20.23 -10.25
CA THR A 93 -17.34 -20.18 -9.41
C THR A 93 -17.25 -18.87 -8.62
N LEU A 94 -17.51 -17.74 -9.27
CA LEU A 94 -17.57 -16.43 -8.64
C LEU A 94 -18.74 -16.35 -7.64
N ALA A 95 -19.91 -16.87 -7.99
CA ALA A 95 -21.09 -16.90 -7.11
C ALA A 95 -20.84 -17.73 -5.84
N GLY A 96 -20.24 -18.91 -5.97
CA GLY A 96 -19.89 -19.77 -4.84
C GLY A 96 -18.93 -19.08 -3.87
N ILE A 97 -17.88 -18.45 -4.37
CA ILE A 97 -16.93 -17.70 -3.53
C ILE A 97 -17.62 -16.46 -2.91
N MET A 98 -18.41 -15.72 -3.69
CA MET A 98 -19.15 -14.54 -3.21
C MET A 98 -20.17 -14.88 -2.10
N MET A 99 -20.81 -16.05 -2.19
CA MET A 99 -21.67 -16.59 -1.12
C MET A 99 -20.86 -16.90 0.14
N ILE A 100 -19.73 -17.62 0.01
CA ILE A 100 -18.86 -17.97 1.14
C ILE A 100 -18.35 -16.71 1.85
N LEU A 101 -17.94 -15.69 1.09
CA LEU A 101 -17.50 -14.40 1.64
C LEU A 101 -18.64 -13.66 2.35
N GLY A 102 -19.85 -13.63 1.78
CA GLY A 102 -21.03 -13.02 2.41
C GLY A 102 -21.47 -13.72 3.70
N VAL A 103 -21.45 -15.06 3.73
CA VAL A 103 -21.68 -15.86 4.94
C VAL A 103 -20.61 -15.56 5.99
N ALA A 104 -19.33 -15.53 5.61
CA ALA A 104 -18.23 -15.27 6.54
C ALA A 104 -18.31 -13.86 7.16
N THR A 105 -18.63 -12.82 6.39
CA THR A 105 -18.76 -11.45 6.93
C THR A 105 -19.95 -11.28 7.87
N LEU A 106 -21.05 -12.01 7.67
CA LEU A 106 -22.15 -12.06 8.64
C LEU A 106 -21.80 -12.90 9.88
N GLY A 107 -21.07 -14.00 9.72
CA GLY A 107 -20.62 -14.85 10.84
C GLY A 107 -19.76 -14.10 11.86
N ASN A 108 -18.94 -13.15 11.41
CA ASN A 108 -18.12 -12.31 12.29
C ASN A 108 -18.94 -11.43 13.25
N LEU A 109 -20.19 -11.09 12.90
CA LEU A 109 -21.09 -10.30 13.77
C LEU A 109 -21.68 -11.11 14.93
N ASN A 110 -21.46 -12.43 14.96
CA ASN A 110 -21.83 -13.30 16.08
C ASN A 110 -20.75 -13.32 17.21
N ALA A 111 -19.60 -12.67 17.00
CA ALA A 111 -18.61 -12.47 18.04
C ALA A 111 -19.05 -11.36 19.01
N PRO A 112 -18.92 -11.52 20.34
CA PRO A 112 -19.37 -10.52 21.31
C PRO A 112 -18.67 -9.16 21.15
N THR A 113 -17.40 -9.17 20.73
CA THR A 113 -16.57 -7.99 20.41
C THR A 113 -16.99 -7.25 19.14
N MET A 114 -17.89 -7.81 18.33
CA MET A 114 -18.44 -7.21 17.11
C MET A 114 -19.95 -6.94 17.24
N SER A 115 -20.46 -7.00 18.47
CA SER A 115 -21.85 -6.67 18.82
C SER A 115 -22.19 -5.20 18.56
N GLN A 116 -23.49 -4.88 18.59
CA GLN A 116 -24.02 -3.56 18.23
C GLN A 116 -23.42 -2.42 19.06
N ASP A 117 -23.12 -2.69 20.34
CA ASP A 117 -22.79 -1.67 21.33
C ASP A 117 -21.31 -1.27 21.29
N ASP A 118 -20.40 -2.23 21.08
CA ASP A 118 -18.96 -1.98 20.88
C ASP A 118 -18.64 -1.44 19.47
N LEU A 119 -19.30 -1.98 18.44
CA LEU A 119 -19.02 -1.63 17.04
C LEU A 119 -19.69 -0.30 16.65
N GLY A 120 -20.89 -0.04 17.17
CA GLY A 120 -21.71 1.14 16.92
C GLY A 120 -22.63 0.99 15.70
N LEU A 121 -23.89 1.42 15.86
CA LEU A 121 -25.00 1.25 14.90
C LEU A 121 -24.67 1.53 13.43
N ALA A 122 -23.87 2.56 13.13
CA ALA A 122 -23.53 2.92 11.76
C ALA A 122 -22.60 1.88 11.09
N PHE A 123 -21.61 1.38 11.83
CA PHE A 123 -20.63 0.42 11.34
C PHE A 123 -21.22 -0.99 11.23
N TRP A 124 -22.01 -1.39 12.24
CA TRP A 124 -22.75 -2.66 12.25
C TRP A 124 -23.68 -2.79 11.03
N ARG A 125 -24.41 -1.71 10.67
CA ARG A 125 -25.25 -1.67 9.46
C ARG A 125 -24.46 -1.88 8.17
N ILE A 126 -23.26 -1.31 8.05
CA ILE A 126 -22.41 -1.44 6.84
C ILE A 126 -21.96 -2.89 6.65
N VAL A 127 -21.55 -3.59 7.73
CA VAL A 127 -21.14 -5.00 7.66
C VAL A 127 -22.33 -5.90 7.27
N ILE A 128 -23.52 -5.66 7.84
CA ILE A 128 -24.73 -6.39 7.45
C ILE A 128 -25.10 -6.14 5.99
N SER A 129 -25.08 -4.88 5.52
CA SER A 129 -25.40 -4.59 4.12
C SER A 129 -24.43 -5.28 3.15
N ALA A 130 -23.13 -5.28 3.45
CA ALA A 130 -22.13 -5.96 2.62
C ALA A 130 -22.37 -7.48 2.56
N GLY A 131 -22.64 -8.13 3.69
CA GLY A 131 -22.91 -9.56 3.76
C GLY A 131 -24.19 -9.98 3.03
N VAL A 132 -25.29 -9.27 3.26
CA VAL A 132 -26.59 -9.54 2.61
C VAL A 132 -26.54 -9.26 1.10
N LEU A 133 -25.89 -8.18 0.67
CA LEU A 133 -25.69 -7.91 -0.76
C LEU A 133 -24.81 -8.98 -1.43
N GLY A 134 -23.82 -9.52 -0.71
CA GLY A 134 -23.02 -10.67 -1.14
C GLY A 134 -23.87 -11.92 -1.43
N MET A 135 -24.76 -12.27 -0.50
CA MET A 135 -25.71 -13.39 -0.68
C MET A 135 -26.67 -13.17 -1.85
N VAL A 136 -27.30 -11.99 -1.93
CA VAL A 136 -28.29 -11.68 -2.98
C VAL A 136 -27.65 -11.67 -4.37
N MET A 137 -26.50 -11.00 -4.53
CA MET A 137 -25.81 -10.98 -5.82
C MET A 137 -25.24 -12.35 -6.21
N SER A 138 -24.86 -13.21 -5.24
CA SER A 138 -24.53 -14.61 -5.54
C SER A 138 -25.69 -15.36 -6.21
N LEU A 139 -26.93 -15.26 -5.69
CA LEU A 139 -28.11 -15.85 -6.35
C LEU A 139 -28.33 -15.26 -7.75
N VAL A 140 -28.18 -13.95 -7.94
CA VAL A 140 -28.30 -13.31 -9.26
C VAL A 140 -27.26 -13.86 -10.25
N ASN A 141 -26.00 -14.06 -9.81
CA ASN A 141 -24.94 -14.64 -10.64
C ASN A 141 -25.19 -16.12 -10.99
N LEU A 142 -25.76 -16.89 -10.05
CA LEU A 142 -26.13 -18.30 -10.27
C LEU A 142 -27.30 -18.41 -11.26
N LEU A 143 -28.36 -17.62 -11.09
CA LEU A 143 -29.48 -17.53 -12.03
C LEU A 143 -29.03 -17.05 -13.42
N ALA A 144 -28.16 -16.03 -13.49
CA ALA A 144 -27.58 -15.58 -14.75
C ALA A 144 -26.78 -16.69 -15.45
N THR A 145 -26.10 -17.56 -14.70
CA THR A 145 -25.41 -18.73 -15.27
C THR A 145 -26.43 -19.71 -15.88
N ILE A 146 -27.52 -20.03 -15.19
CA ILE A 146 -28.55 -20.98 -15.65
C ILE A 146 -29.31 -20.44 -16.88
N ILE A 147 -29.62 -19.14 -16.90
CA ILE A 147 -30.40 -18.50 -17.97
C ILE A 147 -29.56 -18.31 -19.25
N PHE A 148 -28.31 -17.85 -19.13
CA PHE A 148 -27.48 -17.45 -20.27
C PHE A 148 -26.45 -18.49 -20.74
N THR A 149 -26.27 -19.62 -20.05
CA THR A 149 -25.41 -20.71 -20.56
C THR A 149 -26.18 -21.60 -21.53
N ASN A 150 -25.57 -21.90 -22.68
CA ASN A 150 -26.04 -22.90 -23.63
C ASN A 150 -24.99 -24.03 -23.71
N SER A 151 -25.27 -25.16 -23.05
CA SER A 151 -24.45 -26.38 -23.11
C SER A 151 -24.15 -26.80 -24.55
N ASP A 152 -25.20 -26.84 -25.37
CA ASP A 152 -25.22 -27.49 -26.67
C ASP A 152 -24.42 -26.72 -27.74
N ALA A 153 -24.08 -25.46 -27.44
CA ALA A 153 -23.24 -24.59 -28.28
C ALA A 153 -21.87 -24.27 -27.63
N GLY A 154 -21.60 -24.76 -26.41
CA GLY A 154 -20.39 -24.42 -25.65
C GLY A 154 -20.29 -22.94 -25.25
N ILE A 155 -21.41 -22.21 -25.21
CA ILE A 155 -21.42 -20.76 -24.96
C ILE A 155 -21.66 -20.49 -23.48
N SER A 156 -20.66 -19.90 -22.81
CA SER A 156 -20.76 -19.44 -21.43
C SER A 156 -21.44 -18.07 -21.32
N ALA A 157 -22.05 -17.79 -20.17
CA ALA A 157 -22.56 -16.46 -19.86
C ALA A 157 -21.44 -15.39 -19.79
N ARG A 158 -20.19 -15.75 -19.43
CA ARG A 158 -19.03 -14.84 -19.51
C ARG A 158 -18.72 -14.46 -20.96
N HIS A 159 -18.88 -15.38 -21.90
CA HIS A 159 -18.61 -15.18 -23.33
C HIS A 159 -19.66 -14.24 -23.99
N ILE A 160 -20.95 -14.42 -23.68
CA ILE A 160 -22.01 -13.50 -24.15
C ILE A 160 -21.78 -12.08 -23.62
N ARG A 161 -21.40 -11.94 -22.34
CA ARG A 161 -21.02 -10.63 -21.76
C ARG A 161 -19.81 -9.98 -22.42
N ALA A 162 -18.93 -10.77 -23.03
CA ALA A 162 -17.69 -10.31 -23.65
C ALA A 162 -17.84 -9.94 -25.15
N PHE A 163 -18.70 -10.64 -25.89
CA PHE A 163 -18.80 -10.54 -27.36
C PHE A 163 -20.23 -10.33 -27.90
N GLY A 164 -21.25 -10.29 -27.03
CA GLY A 164 -22.64 -10.03 -27.40
C GLY A 164 -23.17 -11.01 -28.45
N ALA A 165 -23.86 -10.47 -29.47
CA ALA A 165 -24.41 -11.27 -30.56
C ALA A 165 -23.36 -12.02 -31.42
N VAL A 166 -22.07 -11.70 -31.30
CA VAL A 166 -20.97 -12.37 -32.04
C VAL A 166 -20.45 -13.61 -31.31
N ALA A 167 -20.88 -13.84 -30.07
CA ALA A 167 -20.53 -15.00 -29.24
C ALA A 167 -20.49 -16.37 -29.97
N PRO A 168 -21.54 -16.82 -30.69
CA PRO A 168 -21.52 -18.13 -31.36
C PRO A 168 -20.41 -18.27 -32.42
N GLN A 169 -20.03 -17.18 -33.09
CA GLN A 169 -19.01 -17.22 -34.14
C GLN A 169 -17.59 -17.38 -33.57
N GLN A 170 -17.29 -16.79 -32.41
CA GLN A 170 -15.95 -16.92 -31.81
C GLN A 170 -15.70 -18.29 -31.17
N VAL A 171 -16.72 -18.94 -30.59
CA VAL A 171 -16.55 -20.30 -30.02
C VAL A 171 -16.18 -21.32 -31.11
N VAL A 172 -16.82 -21.27 -32.28
CA VAL A 172 -16.48 -22.12 -33.44
C VAL A 172 -15.04 -21.86 -33.94
N SER A 173 -14.59 -20.60 -33.92
CA SER A 173 -13.21 -20.21 -34.26
C SER A 173 -12.17 -20.71 -33.23
N ARG A 174 -12.50 -20.72 -31.93
CA ARG A 174 -11.63 -21.26 -30.87
C ARG A 174 -11.54 -22.79 -30.91
N THR A 175 -12.63 -23.48 -31.20
CA THR A 175 -12.64 -24.95 -31.31
C THR A 175 -11.88 -25.44 -32.55
N SER A 176 -11.97 -24.74 -33.68
CA SER A 176 -11.22 -25.07 -34.90
C SER A 176 -9.72 -24.73 -34.83
N SER A 177 -9.32 -23.68 -34.09
CA SER A 177 -7.89 -23.33 -33.90
C SER A 177 -7.13 -24.28 -32.95
N ARG A 178 -7.82 -25.12 -32.16
CA ARG A 178 -7.18 -26.25 -31.45
C ARG A 178 -6.98 -27.51 -32.32
N ARG A 179 -7.40 -27.49 -33.60
CA ARG A 179 -7.21 -28.58 -34.58
C ARG A 179 -6.82 -28.05 -35.97
N SER A 180 -5.83 -27.17 -36.07
CA SER A 180 -5.34 -26.70 -37.39
C SER A 180 -3.87 -26.25 -37.41
N PHE A 181 -2.94 -27.20 -37.33
CA PHE A 181 -1.63 -27.08 -38.01
C PHE A 181 -1.62 -27.96 -39.27
N GLN A 182 -2.57 -27.72 -40.16
CA GLN A 182 -2.58 -28.29 -41.51
C GLN A 182 -2.95 -27.20 -42.52
N LEU A 183 -2.07 -26.99 -43.50
CA LEU A 183 -2.33 -26.16 -44.67
C LEU A 183 -3.36 -26.86 -45.56
N SER A 184 -4.50 -26.23 -45.82
CA SER A 184 -5.40 -26.65 -46.89
C SER A 184 -6.16 -25.46 -47.48
N LEU A 185 -6.15 -25.35 -48.81
CA LEU A 185 -7.00 -24.41 -49.53
C LEU A 185 -8.43 -24.93 -49.55
N LYS A 186 -9.32 -24.34 -48.74
CA LYS A 186 -10.74 -24.29 -49.07
C LYS A 186 -11.41 -23.03 -48.52
N ARG A 187 -11.57 -22.04 -49.40
CA ARG A 187 -12.47 -20.91 -49.17
C ARG A 187 -13.83 -21.28 -49.74
N GLU A 188 -14.78 -21.58 -48.87
CA GLU A 188 -16.20 -21.64 -49.22
C GLU A 188 -16.90 -20.52 -48.48
N ASP A 189 -17.62 -19.66 -49.22
CA ASP A 189 -18.13 -18.40 -48.72
C ASP A 189 -19.52 -18.56 -48.07
N SER A 190 -19.74 -17.87 -46.94
CA SER A 190 -21.04 -17.85 -46.25
C SER A 190 -21.46 -16.44 -45.82
N VAL A 191 -22.13 -15.75 -46.74
CA VAL A 191 -23.17 -14.72 -46.51
C VAL A 191 -22.83 -13.53 -45.60
N LEU A 192 -22.60 -12.36 -46.23
CA LEU A 192 -23.12 -11.08 -45.74
C LEU A 192 -24.08 -10.49 -46.80
N PRO A 193 -25.20 -9.86 -46.41
CA PRO A 193 -26.12 -9.23 -47.36
C PRO A 193 -25.57 -7.90 -47.88
N THR A 194 -25.40 -7.79 -49.20
CA THR A 194 -25.11 -6.51 -49.89
C THR A 194 -26.28 -6.16 -50.81
N TYR A 195 -26.82 -4.96 -50.65
CA TYR A 195 -27.99 -4.49 -51.40
C TYR A 195 -27.56 -3.98 -52.78
N THR A 196 -27.82 -4.72 -53.86
CA THR A 196 -27.61 -4.24 -55.23
C THR A 196 -28.62 -4.92 -56.16
N ARG A 197 -29.20 -4.18 -57.12
CA ARG A 197 -30.20 -4.70 -58.07
C ARG A 197 -29.53 -5.52 -59.18
N GLU A 198 -30.09 -6.68 -59.49
CA GLU A 198 -29.86 -7.35 -60.78
C GLU A 198 -30.51 -6.59 -61.94
N PRO A 199 -29.94 -6.74 -63.14
CA PRO A 199 -30.72 -7.09 -64.32
C PRO A 199 -30.30 -8.47 -64.84
N ALA A 200 -31.26 -9.40 -64.98
CA ALA A 200 -30.99 -10.79 -65.34
C ALA A 200 -30.83 -11.01 -66.86
N PHE A 201 -29.80 -11.76 -67.29
CA PHE A 201 -29.81 -12.41 -68.62
C PHE A 201 -28.99 -13.72 -68.69
N LYS A 202 -29.73 -14.83 -68.91
CA LYS A 202 -29.42 -16.12 -69.57
C LYS A 202 -28.11 -16.91 -69.26
N ARG A 203 -28.32 -18.20 -68.99
CA ARG A 203 -27.35 -19.33 -68.97
C ARG A 203 -26.52 -19.46 -70.26
N ALA A 204 -25.26 -19.87 -70.10
CA ALA A 204 -24.54 -20.81 -70.98
C ALA A 204 -23.53 -21.63 -70.13
N SER A 205 -22.87 -22.66 -70.68
CA SER A 205 -22.10 -23.63 -69.88
C SER A 205 -20.73 -24.02 -70.45
N ARG A 206 -19.90 -24.60 -69.56
CA ARG A 206 -18.77 -25.53 -69.79
C ARG A 206 -17.36 -24.99 -70.12
N ARG A 207 -16.43 -25.51 -69.30
CA ARG A 207 -15.08 -26.05 -69.60
C ARG A 207 -13.84 -25.12 -69.67
N LEU A 208 -12.94 -25.42 -68.72
CA LEU A 208 -11.47 -25.55 -68.81
C LEU A 208 -10.54 -24.31 -68.92
N THR A 209 -9.58 -24.31 -67.98
CA THR A 209 -8.16 -23.92 -68.11
C THR A 209 -7.76 -22.51 -68.56
N SER A 210 -7.30 -21.73 -67.58
CA SER A 210 -6.16 -20.79 -67.66
C SER A 210 -5.35 -20.98 -66.36
N ARG A 211 -4.00 -20.96 -66.28
CA ARG A 211 -2.90 -20.35 -67.06
C ARG A 211 -2.96 -18.81 -67.13
N PHE A 212 -2.35 -18.18 -66.12
CA PHE A 212 -1.99 -16.76 -66.11
C PHE A 212 -1.15 -16.38 -67.35
N PRO A 213 -1.30 -15.14 -67.84
CA PRO A 213 -0.11 -14.31 -68.07
C PRO A 213 -0.27 -12.84 -67.63
N LEU A 214 0.86 -12.18 -67.39
CA LEU A 214 0.97 -10.76 -67.07
C LEU A 214 1.09 -9.89 -68.35
N LYS A 215 0.58 -8.65 -68.28
CA LYS A 215 0.88 -7.49 -69.14
C LYS A 215 0.80 -6.26 -68.23
N ILE A 216 1.77 -5.35 -68.06
CA ILE A 216 2.91 -4.86 -68.87
C ILE A 216 2.45 -4.10 -70.14
N SER A 217 3.00 -2.89 -70.29
CA SER A 217 2.51 -1.81 -71.16
C SER A 217 3.02 -1.88 -72.60
N SER A 218 2.50 -0.99 -73.46
CA SER A 218 2.75 -0.87 -74.90
C SER A 218 2.46 0.59 -75.34
N PRO A 219 2.99 1.09 -76.47
CA PRO A 219 3.85 2.28 -76.39
C PRO A 219 3.42 3.49 -77.28
N LEU A 220 4.39 4.33 -77.67
CA LEU A 220 4.24 5.70 -78.17
C LEU A 220 4.52 5.86 -79.68
N ASN A 221 3.93 6.92 -80.27
CA ASN A 221 4.33 7.62 -81.51
C ASN A 221 4.17 6.89 -82.87
N PRO A 222 4.25 7.58 -84.04
CA PRO A 222 4.38 9.04 -84.26
C PRO A 222 3.45 9.68 -85.33
N ASN A 223 3.47 11.03 -85.38
CA ASN A 223 3.26 11.95 -86.52
C ASN A 223 1.95 11.94 -87.35
N ASN A 224 1.32 13.12 -87.45
CA ASN A 224 1.15 13.81 -88.74
C ASN A 224 1.00 15.34 -88.57
N LEU A 225 1.04 16.09 -89.68
CA LEU A 225 1.38 17.53 -89.71
C LEU A 225 0.22 18.52 -89.94
N SER A 226 0.52 19.79 -89.62
CA SER A 226 0.12 21.04 -90.29
C SER A 226 -1.32 21.59 -90.26
N ALA A 227 -1.37 22.91 -89.99
CA ALA A 227 -2.30 23.93 -90.54
C ALA A 227 -3.80 23.85 -90.18
N ASP A 228 -4.61 24.90 -90.42
CA ASP A 228 -4.49 26.36 -90.21
C ASP A 228 -5.92 26.96 -90.40
N THR A 229 -6.18 28.19 -89.92
CA THR A 229 -7.34 29.09 -90.24
C THR A 229 -8.73 28.50 -90.56
N GLY A 230 -9.78 28.92 -89.81
CA GLY A 230 -11.18 28.80 -90.29
C GLY A 230 -12.25 29.26 -89.29
N ASN A 231 -13.08 30.25 -89.67
CA ASN A 231 -14.24 30.73 -88.90
C ASN A 231 -15.57 30.23 -89.49
N ALA A 232 -16.53 29.88 -88.62
CA ALA A 232 -18.01 29.98 -88.72
C ALA A 232 -18.62 28.90 -87.80
N ASN A 233 -19.27 29.21 -86.67
CA ASN A 233 -20.54 29.93 -86.43
C ASN A 233 -21.78 29.03 -86.46
N ASP A 234 -22.73 29.35 -85.56
CA ASP A 234 -24.06 28.75 -85.28
C ASP A 234 -24.10 27.68 -84.15
N ALA A 235 -24.99 27.75 -83.15
CA ALA A 235 -25.89 28.85 -82.72
C ALA A 235 -26.23 28.75 -81.19
N ALA A 236 -26.98 29.75 -80.69
CA ALA A 236 -27.46 30.01 -79.31
C ALA A 236 -27.74 28.79 -78.37
N SER A 237 -27.70 28.90 -77.02
CA SER A 237 -28.30 29.99 -76.21
C SER A 237 -27.95 30.01 -74.70
N TYR A 238 -28.28 31.14 -74.06
CA TYR A 238 -28.58 31.38 -72.63
C TYR A 238 -27.49 31.45 -71.51
N LYS A 239 -26.91 32.66 -71.39
CA LYS A 239 -26.59 33.44 -70.16
C LYS A 239 -25.95 32.78 -68.91
N SER A 240 -24.77 33.29 -68.55
CA SER A 240 -24.53 33.91 -67.21
C SER A 240 -23.44 35.00 -67.30
N SER A 241 -23.58 36.08 -66.53
CA SER A 241 -22.69 37.26 -66.58
C SER A 241 -22.92 38.21 -65.38
N LYS A 242 -21.98 39.05 -64.92
CA LYS A 242 -20.49 39.07 -65.00
C LYS A 242 -19.96 39.97 -63.85
N TYR A 243 -18.66 39.86 -63.52
CA TYR A 243 -17.97 40.72 -62.55
C TYR A 243 -17.57 42.11 -63.14
N SER A 244 -17.36 43.09 -62.27
CA SER A 244 -16.82 44.45 -62.56
C SER A 244 -16.39 45.10 -61.22
N ARG A 245 -15.28 45.85 -61.04
CA ARG A 245 -14.12 46.16 -61.91
C ARG A 245 -12.89 46.58 -61.06
N SER A 246 -11.70 46.13 -61.48
CA SER A 246 -10.43 46.89 -61.63
C SER A 246 -10.06 48.06 -60.68
N SER A 247 -8.90 47.97 -59.99
CA SER A 247 -7.73 48.87 -60.24
C SER A 247 -6.46 48.46 -59.46
N THR A 248 -5.34 49.14 -59.74
CA THR A 248 -3.92 48.72 -59.65
C THR A 248 -3.15 49.03 -58.34
N GLU A 249 -2.19 48.14 -58.04
CA GLU A 249 -0.82 48.38 -57.54
C GLU A 249 -0.44 49.02 -56.17
N ILE A 250 0.38 48.25 -55.43
CA ILE A 250 1.64 48.60 -54.74
C ILE A 250 1.62 49.25 -53.32
N ARG A 251 2.09 48.40 -52.37
CA ARG A 251 2.96 48.66 -51.20
C ARG A 251 2.43 49.46 -49.98
N ALA A 252 2.62 48.86 -48.80
CA ALA A 252 2.39 49.47 -47.48
C ALA A 252 3.68 50.03 -46.84
N PRO A 253 3.56 51.06 -45.99
CA PRO A 253 4.44 51.35 -44.86
C PRO A 253 3.77 51.03 -43.50
N ASP A 254 4.53 51.13 -42.40
CA ASP A 254 4.18 50.67 -41.04
C ASP A 254 3.87 51.87 -40.07
N PRO A 255 3.96 51.84 -38.71
CA PRO A 255 2.83 52.30 -37.88
C PRO A 255 3.11 53.56 -37.03
N ALA A 256 2.05 54.19 -36.47
CA ALA A 256 2.18 55.37 -35.60
C ALA A 256 1.14 55.51 -34.47
N LEU A 257 1.63 55.37 -33.22
CA LEU A 257 1.31 56.06 -31.95
C LEU A 257 -0.13 56.26 -31.39
N HIS A 258 -0.14 56.50 -30.07
CA HIS A 258 -1.30 56.74 -29.18
C HIS A 258 -1.78 58.21 -29.18
N PRO A 259 -2.92 58.49 -28.51
CA PRO A 259 -2.91 59.44 -27.40
C PRO A 259 -3.52 58.88 -26.09
N ALA A 260 -3.52 59.65 -25.00
CA ALA A 260 -3.87 59.19 -23.64
C ALA A 260 -4.69 60.19 -22.79
N HIS A 261 -5.42 59.67 -21.79
CA HIS A 261 -6.09 60.35 -20.67
C HIS A 261 -6.36 59.28 -19.55
N ILE A 262 -6.39 59.46 -18.22
CA ILE A 262 -6.51 60.62 -17.28
C ILE A 262 -7.97 61.11 -17.12
N TYR A 263 -8.60 61.23 -15.95
CA TYR A 263 -8.26 60.95 -14.53
C TYR A 263 -9.01 59.68 -14.02
N GLY A 264 -8.96 59.20 -12.77
CA GLY A 264 -8.21 59.54 -11.54
C GLY A 264 -8.89 58.95 -10.29
N GLY A 265 -8.34 59.18 -9.08
CA GLY A 265 -8.99 58.84 -7.79
C GLY A 265 -8.35 57.70 -6.97
N GLY A 266 -7.64 58.06 -5.90
CA GLY A 266 -7.49 57.27 -4.67
C GLY A 266 -8.35 57.90 -3.56
N PRO A 267 -8.08 57.68 -2.24
CA PRO A 267 -7.03 56.88 -1.59
C PRO A 267 -7.66 55.58 -0.98
N ASP A 268 -7.12 54.79 -0.05
CA ASP A 268 -6.19 55.07 1.06
C ASP A 268 -5.32 53.87 1.49
N LYS A 269 -4.20 54.15 2.19
CA LYS A 269 -3.28 53.15 2.76
C LYS A 269 -2.60 53.65 4.03
N THR A 270 -2.99 53.11 5.18
CA THR A 270 -2.35 53.40 6.48
C THR A 270 -2.24 52.16 7.36
N PHE A 271 -1.28 51.26 7.07
CA PHE A 271 -0.63 50.44 8.10
C PHE A 271 0.72 49.88 7.64
N LEU A 272 1.52 49.38 8.59
CA LEU A 272 2.83 48.71 8.42
C LEU A 272 4.02 49.60 7.99
N LEU A 273 4.35 50.58 8.85
CA LEU A 273 5.73 50.64 9.33
C LEU A 273 5.89 49.61 10.45
N PHE A 274 6.86 48.69 10.36
CA PHE A 274 7.82 48.33 11.43
C PHE A 274 8.69 47.13 11.00
N LEU A 275 9.95 47.13 11.45
CA LEU A 275 10.97 46.08 11.28
C LEU A 275 11.44 45.84 9.82
N SER A 276 12.73 45.78 9.50
CA SER A 276 13.90 46.00 10.36
C SER A 276 15.09 46.53 9.55
N THR A 277 15.89 47.39 10.17
CA THR A 277 17.25 47.72 9.74
C THR A 277 18.22 46.64 10.20
N TRP A 278 19.18 46.27 9.36
CA TRP A 278 20.60 46.14 9.73
C TRP A 278 21.45 46.13 8.45
N ARG A 279 22.60 46.81 8.48
CA ARG A 279 23.41 47.12 7.29
C ARG A 279 24.91 47.08 7.62
N LEU A 280 25.61 46.09 7.09
CA LEU A 280 27.06 45.98 6.98
C LEU A 280 27.34 45.04 5.79
N SER A 281 28.40 45.10 4.99
CA SER A 281 29.37 46.10 4.50
C SER A 281 30.51 45.25 3.88
N GLY A 282 31.28 45.76 2.91
CA GLY A 282 32.25 44.95 2.13
C GLY A 282 31.63 44.50 0.80
N SER A 283 31.91 45.09 -0.37
CA SER A 283 33.08 45.82 -0.88
C SER A 283 34.23 44.93 -1.41
N LEU A 284 33.95 44.27 -2.54
CA LEU A 284 34.84 43.97 -3.66
C LEU A 284 33.90 43.62 -4.85
N GLY A 285 34.22 43.76 -6.12
CA GLY A 285 35.39 44.30 -6.84
C GLY A 285 35.11 44.06 -8.33
N GLU A 286 35.36 45.02 -9.21
CA GLU A 286 34.77 45.01 -10.56
C GLU A 286 35.34 43.93 -11.50
N ARG A 287 34.47 43.08 -12.08
CA ARG A 287 34.61 42.57 -13.46
C ARG A 287 33.23 42.38 -14.11
N LYS A 288 32.81 43.35 -14.93
CA LYS A 288 31.74 43.21 -15.93
C LYS A 288 32.34 42.99 -17.32
N CYS A 289 31.47 42.61 -18.27
CA CYS A 289 31.76 42.48 -19.70
C CYS A 289 32.62 41.27 -20.12
N LEU A 290 31.98 40.11 -20.29
CA LEU A 290 31.66 39.59 -21.64
C LEU A 290 30.55 38.52 -21.54
N LEU A 291 30.08 38.00 -22.69
CA LEU A 291 29.03 36.96 -22.80
C LEU A 291 27.65 37.29 -22.21
N ARG A 292 27.09 38.45 -22.59
CA ARG A 292 25.63 38.63 -22.61
C ARG A 292 25.05 37.77 -23.74
N ASN A 293 24.42 36.63 -23.42
CA ASN A 293 23.30 36.03 -24.17
C ASN A 293 22.76 34.74 -23.51
N VAL A 294 22.21 34.85 -22.29
CA VAL A 294 21.24 33.88 -21.76
C VAL A 294 20.11 34.66 -21.09
N THR A 295 18.89 34.53 -21.60
CA THR A 295 17.67 35.08 -20.99
C THR A 295 16.90 33.96 -20.28
N PRO A 296 16.98 33.85 -18.93
CA PRO A 296 16.16 32.91 -18.18
C PRO A 296 14.72 33.43 -18.07
N HIS A 297 13.87 33.09 -19.04
CA HIS A 297 12.44 33.35 -18.90
C HIS A 297 11.84 32.49 -17.77
N THR A 298 11.29 33.20 -16.77
CA THR A 298 10.25 32.76 -15.83
C THR A 298 10.53 31.54 -14.91
N PRO A 299 10.98 31.78 -13.66
CA PRO A 299 10.69 30.91 -12.52
C PRO A 299 9.27 31.11 -11.93
N ASN A 300 8.40 31.87 -12.62
CA ASN A 300 7.16 32.40 -12.06
C ASN A 300 6.01 31.39 -11.91
N LEU A 301 6.03 30.29 -12.69
CA LEU A 301 4.97 29.27 -12.64
C LEU A 301 4.92 28.57 -11.27
N ILE A 302 6.05 28.08 -10.78
CA ILE A 302 6.13 27.35 -9.49
C ILE A 302 5.67 28.26 -8.34
N VAL A 303 6.12 29.51 -8.30
CA VAL A 303 5.75 30.47 -7.25
C VAL A 303 4.24 30.79 -7.28
N ASN A 304 3.65 30.91 -8.47
CA ASN A 304 2.21 31.21 -8.60
C ASN A 304 1.33 29.98 -8.31
N SER A 305 1.75 28.77 -8.70
CA SER A 305 1.10 27.52 -8.30
C SER A 305 1.15 27.30 -6.79
N ILE A 306 2.30 27.56 -6.14
CA ILE A 306 2.43 27.48 -4.68
C ILE A 306 1.52 28.51 -4.00
N LYS A 307 1.45 29.75 -4.49
CA LYS A 307 0.52 30.78 -3.96
C LYS A 307 -0.94 30.33 -4.10
N SER A 308 -1.36 29.85 -5.27
CA SER A 308 -2.73 29.37 -5.50
C SER A 308 -3.10 28.21 -4.57
N LEU A 309 -2.20 27.23 -4.43
CA LEU A 309 -2.37 26.08 -3.54
C LEU A 309 -2.39 26.49 -2.06
N LEU A 310 -1.59 27.48 -1.67
CA LEU A 310 -1.54 28.02 -0.31
C LEU A 310 -2.75 28.92 0.02
N PHE A 311 -3.36 29.60 -0.96
CA PHE A 311 -4.66 30.25 -0.78
C PHE A 311 -5.80 29.23 -0.62
N PHE A 312 -5.79 28.14 -1.41
CA PHE A 312 -6.84 27.12 -1.37
C PHE A 312 -6.80 26.28 -0.07
N PHE A 313 -5.63 25.74 0.30
CA PHE A 313 -5.48 24.94 1.51
C PHE A 313 -5.15 25.76 2.77
N GLY A 314 -4.78 27.03 2.64
CA GLY A 314 -4.39 27.92 3.74
C GLY A 314 -5.38 27.93 4.90
N PRO A 315 -6.69 28.19 4.67
CA PRO A 315 -7.70 28.20 5.74
C PRO A 315 -7.83 26.89 6.51
N ILE A 316 -7.43 25.75 5.93
CA ILE A 316 -7.54 24.40 6.51
C ILE A 316 -6.22 23.98 7.18
N LEU A 317 -5.08 24.29 6.55
CA LEU A 317 -3.74 23.95 7.04
C LEU A 317 -3.28 24.89 8.14
N LEU A 318 -3.49 26.20 8.00
CA LEU A 318 -3.00 27.21 8.95
C LEU A 318 -3.48 26.98 10.40
N PRO A 319 -4.77 26.74 10.71
CA PRO A 319 -5.19 26.46 12.09
C PRO A 319 -4.60 25.15 12.62
N ARG A 320 -4.45 24.12 11.77
CA ARG A 320 -3.79 22.85 12.17
C ARG A 320 -2.30 23.03 12.42
N LEU A 321 -1.62 23.86 11.64
CA LEU A 321 -0.19 24.15 11.77
C LEU A 321 0.09 25.05 12.99
N ILE A 322 -0.78 26.02 13.28
CA ILE A 322 -0.79 26.78 14.54
C ILE A 322 -1.05 25.85 15.73
N GLY A 323 -2.00 24.91 15.63
CA GLY A 323 -2.26 23.90 16.66
C GLY A 323 -1.06 23.01 16.94
N ALA A 324 -0.43 22.49 15.88
CA ALA A 324 0.80 21.69 15.96
C ALA A 324 1.96 22.50 16.56
N TYR A 325 2.14 23.76 16.16
CA TYR A 325 3.16 24.66 16.74
C TYR A 325 2.92 24.94 18.22
N ARG A 326 1.66 25.16 18.64
CA ARG A 326 1.29 25.32 20.07
C ARG A 326 1.58 24.05 20.86
N ALA A 327 1.20 22.88 20.34
CA ALA A 327 1.48 21.58 20.97
C ALA A 327 2.99 21.30 21.07
N LEU A 328 3.76 21.61 20.01
CA LEU A 328 5.22 21.52 20.01
C LEU A 328 5.82 22.44 21.09
N ARG A 329 5.39 23.71 21.14
CA ARG A 329 5.85 24.68 22.16
C ARG A 329 5.57 24.20 23.59
N VAL A 330 4.39 23.64 23.85
CA VAL A 330 4.06 23.05 25.15
C VAL A 330 4.95 21.85 25.47
N SER A 331 5.13 20.90 24.55
CA SER A 331 5.99 19.72 24.78
C SER A 331 7.48 20.05 24.96
N ILE A 332 7.94 21.20 24.43
CA ILE A 332 9.30 21.73 24.67
C ILE A 332 9.38 22.42 26.05
N ALA A 333 8.30 23.05 26.51
CA ALA A 333 8.24 23.71 27.82
C ALA A 333 8.11 22.74 28.99
N THR A 334 7.39 21.61 28.82
CA THR A 334 7.15 20.61 29.87
C THR A 334 8.15 19.45 29.86
N ARG A 335 9.29 19.59 29.18
CA ARG A 335 10.28 18.51 29.03
C ARG A 335 11.07 18.25 30.33
N PRO A 336 11.35 16.98 30.67
CA PRO A 336 12.37 16.65 31.67
C PRO A 336 13.79 16.99 31.15
N PRO A 337 14.83 16.98 32.00
CA PRO A 337 16.21 17.08 31.54
C PRO A 337 16.58 15.96 30.55
N PRO A 338 17.54 16.20 29.63
CA PRO A 338 17.97 15.18 28.66
C PRO A 338 18.51 13.93 29.36
N ARG A 339 18.01 12.75 28.99
CA ARG A 339 18.53 11.46 29.50
C ARG A 339 19.50 10.83 28.49
N PRO A 340 20.46 10.00 28.95
CA PRO A 340 21.23 9.14 28.04
C PRO A 340 20.31 8.18 27.28
N VAL A 341 20.76 7.72 26.11
CA VAL A 341 19.99 6.81 25.25
C VAL A 341 19.75 5.49 25.99
N PRO A 342 18.49 5.05 26.20
CA PRO A 342 18.21 3.78 26.85
C PRO A 342 18.66 2.60 25.99
N VAL A 343 19.18 1.53 26.62
CA VAL A 343 19.82 0.39 25.95
C VAL A 343 18.95 -0.22 24.83
N ALA A 344 17.64 -0.32 25.04
CA ALA A 344 16.72 -0.82 24.02
C ALA A 344 16.69 0.06 22.75
N ALA A 345 16.63 1.38 22.90
CA ALA A 345 16.71 2.31 21.76
C ALA A 345 18.10 2.28 21.10
N ASN A 346 19.17 2.09 21.87
CA ASN A 346 20.52 1.95 21.33
C ASN A 346 20.67 0.72 20.40
N ARG A 347 20.01 -0.41 20.73
CA ARG A 347 19.95 -1.59 19.84
C ARG A 347 19.26 -1.27 18.50
N ALA A 348 18.15 -0.54 18.53
CA ALA A 348 17.45 -0.10 17.32
C ALA A 348 18.28 0.89 16.49
N LEU A 349 18.96 1.85 17.14
CA LEU A 349 19.84 2.81 16.46
C LEU A 349 21.06 2.12 15.83
N ASN A 350 21.66 1.13 16.49
CA ASN A 350 22.76 0.35 15.92
C ASN A 350 22.32 -0.48 14.70
N LEU A 351 21.10 -1.04 14.72
CA LEU A 351 20.55 -1.78 13.58
C LEU A 351 20.26 -0.86 12.39
N LEU A 352 19.69 0.33 12.63
CA LEU A 352 19.51 1.35 11.59
C LEU A 352 20.84 1.93 11.09
N PHE A 353 21.84 2.09 11.95
CA PHE A 353 23.20 2.46 11.51
C PHE A 353 23.78 1.40 10.56
N GLY A 354 23.61 0.13 10.88
CA GLY A 354 23.97 -0.99 10.00
C GLY A 354 23.26 -0.95 8.64
N SER A 355 21.96 -0.67 8.60
CA SER A 355 21.22 -0.55 7.33
C SER A 355 21.60 0.69 6.53
N ILE A 356 21.83 1.84 7.18
CA ILE A 356 22.33 3.06 6.54
C ILE A 356 23.69 2.80 5.89
N VAL A 357 24.64 2.16 6.60
CA VAL A 357 25.94 1.82 6.04
C VAL A 357 25.82 0.82 4.89
N LEU A 358 24.99 -0.23 5.03
CA LEU A 358 24.75 -1.21 3.98
C LEU A 358 24.18 -0.57 2.70
N PHE A 359 23.08 0.20 2.82
CA PHE A 359 22.46 0.84 1.67
C PHE A 359 23.35 1.93 1.06
N LEU A 360 24.15 2.65 1.87
CA LEU A 360 25.12 3.62 1.35
C LEU A 360 26.19 2.90 0.52
N ILE A 361 26.74 1.78 0.98
CA ILE A 361 27.68 0.94 0.22
C ILE A 361 27.03 0.41 -1.07
N LEU A 362 25.78 -0.05 -1.03
CA LEU A 362 25.05 -0.50 -2.23
C LEU A 362 24.79 0.63 -3.25
N SER A 363 24.71 1.89 -2.79
CA SER A 363 24.56 3.07 -3.67
C SER A 363 25.87 3.56 -4.29
N LEU A 364 27.03 3.10 -3.79
CA LEU A 364 28.35 3.49 -4.30
C LEU A 364 28.73 2.68 -5.56
N PRO A 365 29.52 3.26 -6.50
CA PRO A 365 29.90 2.61 -7.75
C PRO A 365 30.83 1.39 -7.59
N PHE A 366 31.25 1.07 -6.37
CA PHE A 366 32.06 -0.12 -6.05
C PHE A 366 31.21 -1.35 -5.68
N ASN A 367 29.89 -1.25 -5.72
CA ASN A 367 28.97 -2.34 -5.41
C ASN A 367 29.15 -3.52 -6.40
N PRO A 368 29.59 -4.72 -5.94
CA PRO A 368 29.81 -5.88 -6.82
C PRO A 368 28.52 -6.52 -7.35
N HIS A 369 27.35 -6.04 -6.90
CA HIS A 369 26.02 -6.44 -7.36
C HIS A 369 25.32 -5.31 -8.13
N ALA A 370 26.05 -4.28 -8.55
CA ALA A 370 25.53 -3.27 -9.47
C ALA A 370 25.34 -3.85 -10.89
N PRO A 371 24.27 -3.48 -11.61
CA PRO A 371 24.07 -3.94 -13.00
C PRO A 371 25.14 -3.39 -13.94
N GLU A 372 25.45 -4.13 -15.01
CA GLU A 372 26.42 -3.70 -16.01
C GLU A 372 26.08 -2.33 -16.61
N ALA A 373 27.10 -1.52 -16.88
CA ALA A 373 26.93 -0.20 -17.45
C ALA A 373 26.24 -0.28 -18.83
N ASN A 374 25.27 0.61 -19.06
CA ASN A 374 24.43 0.60 -20.25
C ASN A 374 25.27 0.55 -21.55
N ILE A 375 24.98 -0.46 -22.39
CA ILE A 375 25.69 -0.75 -23.65
C ILE A 375 25.74 0.48 -24.57
N PHE A 376 24.68 1.30 -24.60
CA PHE A 376 24.67 2.54 -25.40
C PHE A 376 25.68 3.58 -24.91
N SER A 377 25.88 3.71 -23.60
CA SER A 377 26.91 4.59 -23.02
C SER A 377 28.33 4.02 -23.20
N LEU A 378 28.53 2.71 -23.00
CA LEU A 378 29.82 2.04 -23.20
C LEU A 378 30.31 2.17 -24.66
N THR A 379 29.45 1.84 -25.62
CA THR A 379 29.77 1.84 -27.05
C THR A 379 29.66 3.24 -27.71
N ARG A 380 29.34 4.27 -26.91
CA ARG A 380 29.03 5.65 -27.34
C ARG A 380 28.14 5.68 -28.58
N SER A 381 27.05 4.90 -28.54
CA SER A 381 26.15 4.65 -29.66
C SER A 381 24.82 5.38 -29.50
N ARG A 382 24.11 5.56 -30.62
CA ARG A 382 22.87 6.34 -30.68
C ARG A 382 21.68 5.39 -30.58
N LEU A 383 20.54 5.84 -30.05
CA LEU A 383 19.32 5.02 -29.95
C LEU A 383 18.90 4.38 -31.30
N ASN A 384 19.25 5.03 -32.42
CA ASN A 384 18.93 4.58 -33.78
C ASN A 384 20.04 3.77 -34.50
N THR A 385 21.21 3.51 -33.89
CA THR A 385 22.27 2.73 -34.57
C THR A 385 21.89 1.25 -34.73
N PRO A 386 22.20 0.57 -35.85
CA PRO A 386 21.87 -0.85 -36.03
C PRO A 386 22.59 -1.73 -35.00
N ALA A 387 21.97 -2.84 -34.61
CA ALA A 387 22.44 -3.68 -33.50
C ALA A 387 23.88 -4.18 -33.74
N ASP A 388 24.20 -4.64 -34.94
CA ASP A 388 25.52 -5.21 -35.28
C ASP A 388 26.67 -4.22 -35.07
N VAL A 389 26.44 -2.93 -35.34
CA VAL A 389 27.42 -1.86 -35.10
C VAL A 389 27.57 -1.56 -33.60
N ILE A 390 26.55 -1.81 -32.79
CA ILE A 390 26.66 -1.72 -31.32
C ILE A 390 27.47 -2.90 -30.79
N PHE A 391 27.15 -4.13 -31.19
CA PHE A 391 27.84 -5.34 -30.69
C PHE A 391 29.28 -5.49 -31.21
N HIS A 392 29.59 -5.09 -32.45
CA HIS A 392 30.96 -4.97 -32.94
C HIS A 392 31.78 -3.83 -32.28
N ARG A 393 31.12 -2.90 -31.56
CA ARG A 393 31.81 -1.97 -30.64
C ARG A 393 31.92 -2.55 -29.23
N LEU A 394 30.93 -3.32 -28.77
CA LEU A 394 30.90 -3.93 -27.44
C LEU A 394 32.03 -4.96 -27.27
N SER A 395 32.25 -5.84 -28.26
CA SER A 395 33.41 -6.75 -28.32
C SER A 395 34.73 -6.02 -28.03
N ARG A 396 34.97 -4.89 -28.70
CA ARG A 396 36.18 -4.06 -28.53
C ARG A 396 36.32 -3.39 -27.16
N VAL A 397 35.25 -3.37 -26.35
CA VAL A 397 35.22 -2.80 -24.99
C VAL A 397 35.33 -3.90 -23.93
N ARG A 398 34.97 -5.16 -24.23
CA ARG A 398 35.06 -6.29 -23.30
C ARG A 398 36.50 -6.82 -23.25
N SER A 399 36.96 -7.20 -22.06
CA SER A 399 38.38 -7.54 -21.78
C SER A 399 38.92 -8.73 -22.56
N SER A 400 38.06 -9.66 -22.97
CA SER A 400 38.39 -10.83 -23.81
C SER A 400 38.36 -10.55 -25.32
N SER A 401 37.96 -9.35 -25.74
CA SER A 401 37.59 -9.00 -27.13
C SER A 401 36.44 -9.81 -27.76
N LEU A 402 35.79 -10.67 -26.97
CA LEU A 402 34.71 -11.59 -27.36
C LEU A 402 33.35 -11.08 -26.82
N LEU A 403 32.26 -11.49 -27.47
CA LEU A 403 30.92 -11.43 -26.86
C LEU A 403 30.76 -12.55 -25.81
N SER A 404 29.92 -12.31 -24.82
CA SER A 404 29.34 -13.36 -23.98
C SER A 404 28.12 -13.99 -24.68
N ASP A 405 27.78 -15.24 -24.39
CA ASP A 405 26.55 -15.89 -24.86
C ASP A 405 25.30 -15.02 -24.55
N ALA A 406 25.33 -14.32 -23.41
CA ALA A 406 24.29 -13.37 -23.01
C ALA A 406 24.23 -12.11 -23.90
N ASP A 407 25.37 -11.66 -24.46
CA ASP A 407 25.41 -10.58 -25.44
C ASP A 407 24.82 -11.02 -26.79
N GLU A 408 25.07 -12.25 -27.21
CA GLU A 408 24.53 -12.80 -28.46
C GLU A 408 23.01 -12.95 -28.39
N LEU A 409 22.50 -13.52 -27.28
CA LEU A 409 21.06 -13.57 -27.01
C LEU A 409 20.42 -12.18 -26.94
N LEU A 410 21.14 -11.17 -26.44
CA LEU A 410 20.66 -9.79 -26.37
C LEU A 410 20.69 -9.08 -27.74
N ARG A 411 21.66 -9.40 -28.61
CA ARG A 411 21.79 -8.86 -29.97
C ARG A 411 20.55 -9.17 -30.82
N ASP A 412 20.09 -10.41 -30.79
CA ASP A 412 18.90 -10.86 -31.54
C ASP A 412 17.62 -10.15 -31.10
N LYS A 413 17.53 -9.74 -29.82
CA LYS A 413 16.37 -9.01 -29.28
C LYS A 413 16.43 -7.49 -29.51
N LEU A 414 17.62 -6.87 -29.57
CA LEU A 414 17.80 -5.41 -29.69
C LEU A 414 17.57 -4.83 -31.11
N THR A 415 16.91 -5.57 -31.98
CA THR A 415 16.58 -5.19 -33.37
C THR A 415 15.58 -4.03 -33.45
N SER A 416 14.56 -3.98 -32.59
CA SER A 416 13.47 -2.99 -32.65
C SER A 416 13.65 -1.80 -31.69
N LEU A 417 13.07 -0.65 -32.02
CA LEU A 417 12.99 0.50 -31.10
C LEU A 417 12.18 0.19 -29.83
N GLY A 418 11.17 -0.69 -29.92
CA GLY A 418 10.42 -1.16 -28.76
C GLY A 418 11.30 -1.94 -27.78
N ALA A 419 12.09 -2.89 -28.28
CA ALA A 419 13.06 -3.64 -27.47
C ALA A 419 14.12 -2.74 -26.83
N ARG A 420 14.57 -1.69 -27.53
CA ARG A 420 15.52 -0.70 -27.00
C ARG A 420 14.93 0.15 -25.88
N LYS A 421 13.65 0.53 -25.99
CA LYS A 421 12.92 1.18 -24.89
C LYS A 421 12.82 0.24 -23.68
N VAL A 422 12.41 -1.02 -23.88
CA VAL A 422 12.32 -2.06 -22.83
C VAL A 422 13.67 -2.27 -22.12
N TYR A 423 14.77 -2.38 -22.86
CA TYR A 423 16.12 -2.51 -22.31
C TYR A 423 16.50 -1.30 -21.43
N LEU A 424 16.21 -0.08 -21.88
CA LEU A 424 16.53 1.13 -21.12
C LEU A 424 15.63 1.34 -19.88
N THR A 425 14.40 0.80 -19.86
CA THR A 425 13.49 0.87 -18.70
C THR A 425 13.71 -0.25 -17.68
N TYR A 426 13.83 -1.50 -18.14
CA TYR A 426 13.74 -2.70 -17.30
C TYR A 426 15.02 -3.57 -17.29
N GLY A 427 16.06 -3.19 -18.04
CA GLY A 427 17.34 -3.91 -18.10
C GLY A 427 17.40 -5.06 -19.12
N PRO A 428 18.55 -5.76 -19.22
CA PRO A 428 18.75 -6.87 -20.15
C PRO A 428 17.88 -8.09 -19.82
N ASP A 429 17.81 -8.49 -18.55
CA ASP A 429 17.12 -9.72 -18.11
C ASP A 429 15.64 -9.74 -18.45
N ALA A 430 14.98 -8.58 -18.41
CA ALA A 430 13.58 -8.44 -18.82
C ALA A 430 13.36 -8.71 -20.32
N LEU A 431 14.40 -8.55 -21.15
CA LEU A 431 14.36 -8.73 -22.60
C LEU A 431 14.83 -10.13 -23.04
N THR A 432 15.75 -10.76 -22.30
CA THR A 432 16.29 -12.10 -22.58
C THR A 432 15.51 -13.22 -21.88
N SER A 433 15.14 -13.04 -20.61
CA SER A 433 14.59 -14.12 -19.76
C SER A 433 13.06 -14.14 -19.66
N CYS A 434 12.35 -13.08 -20.06
CA CYS A 434 10.88 -13.05 -19.98
C CYS A 434 10.20 -13.88 -21.09
N GLN A 435 9.74 -15.09 -20.75
CA GLN A 435 9.04 -15.99 -21.67
C GLN A 435 7.59 -15.59 -22.02
N PHE A 436 6.99 -14.63 -21.31
CA PHE A 436 5.57 -14.24 -21.47
C PHE A 436 5.35 -12.79 -21.93
N CYS A 437 6.42 -12.00 -22.09
CA CYS A 437 6.32 -10.59 -22.44
C CYS A 437 6.08 -10.38 -23.94
N SER A 438 5.33 -9.34 -24.32
CA SER A 438 5.16 -8.93 -25.73
C SER A 438 5.39 -7.43 -25.91
N TYR A 439 5.99 -7.05 -27.04
CA TYR A 439 6.34 -5.66 -27.34
C TYR A 439 5.12 -4.74 -27.49
N ASP A 440 3.95 -5.30 -27.81
CA ASP A 440 2.68 -4.58 -27.92
C ASP A 440 2.17 -4.08 -26.55
N ASN A 441 2.56 -4.76 -25.46
CA ASN A 441 2.08 -4.51 -24.11
C ASN A 441 3.25 -4.38 -23.13
N LEU A 442 3.84 -3.18 -23.03
CA LEU A 442 4.93 -2.86 -22.10
C LEU A 442 4.64 -3.23 -20.64
N ASN A 443 3.36 -3.27 -20.25
CA ASN A 443 2.89 -3.70 -18.93
C ASN A 443 3.31 -5.15 -18.59
N THR A 444 3.54 -6.01 -19.59
CA THR A 444 4.02 -7.39 -19.37
C THR A 444 5.45 -7.41 -18.82
N PHE A 445 6.33 -6.58 -19.37
CA PHE A 445 7.70 -6.38 -18.87
C PHE A 445 7.72 -5.72 -17.49
N PHE A 446 6.80 -4.77 -17.22
CA PHE A 446 6.63 -4.19 -15.89
C PHE A 446 6.27 -5.25 -14.82
N LEU A 447 5.32 -6.14 -15.14
CA LEU A 447 4.94 -7.24 -14.23
C LEU A 447 6.08 -8.24 -13.97
N TYR A 448 6.96 -8.47 -14.96
CA TYR A 448 8.19 -9.26 -14.77
C TYR A 448 9.22 -8.54 -13.87
N TYR A 449 9.33 -7.22 -14.00
CA TYR A 449 10.32 -6.40 -13.30
C TYR A 449 10.02 -6.19 -11.80
N ILE A 450 8.74 -6.06 -11.41
CA ILE A 450 8.33 -5.73 -10.04
C ILE A 450 8.93 -6.66 -8.96
N PRO A 451 8.81 -8.01 -9.03
CA PRO A 451 9.09 -8.86 -7.86
C PRO A 451 10.56 -8.82 -7.42
N SER A 452 11.48 -8.89 -8.39
CA SER A 452 12.93 -8.93 -8.14
C SER A 452 13.52 -7.54 -7.91
N ASN A 453 13.15 -6.54 -8.71
CA ASN A 453 13.84 -5.25 -8.72
C ASN A 453 13.20 -4.19 -7.79
N ILE A 454 11.88 -4.25 -7.58
CA ILE A 454 11.15 -3.26 -6.77
C ILE A 454 10.75 -3.86 -5.41
N LEU A 455 10.04 -4.99 -5.44
CA LEU A 455 9.37 -5.52 -4.25
C LEU A 455 10.36 -6.12 -3.25
N LEU A 456 11.30 -6.98 -3.70
CA LEU A 456 12.30 -7.61 -2.83
C LEU A 456 13.12 -6.59 -2.00
N PRO A 457 13.74 -5.54 -2.58
CA PRO A 457 14.47 -4.55 -1.78
C PRO A 457 13.56 -3.73 -0.84
N HIS A 458 12.31 -3.43 -1.23
CA HIS A 458 11.36 -2.75 -0.34
C HIS A 458 10.85 -3.64 0.81
N LEU A 459 10.67 -4.94 0.58
CA LEU A 459 10.34 -5.90 1.65
C LEU A 459 11.50 -6.04 2.64
N PHE A 460 12.74 -6.05 2.16
CA PHE A 460 13.92 -6.05 3.02
C PHE A 460 14.01 -4.75 3.86
N HIS A 461 13.77 -3.58 3.25
CA HIS A 461 13.71 -2.29 3.96
C HIS A 461 12.60 -2.25 5.02
N LEU A 462 11.39 -2.72 4.68
CA LEU A 462 10.27 -2.84 5.63
C LEU A 462 10.54 -3.85 6.75
N LEU A 463 11.29 -4.92 6.49
CA LEU A 463 11.73 -5.88 7.52
C LEU A 463 12.71 -5.22 8.50
N VAL A 464 13.72 -4.51 7.99
CA VAL A 464 14.68 -3.74 8.82
C VAL A 464 13.95 -2.73 9.70
N LEU A 465 13.08 -1.89 9.14
CA LEU A 465 12.26 -0.94 9.90
C LEU A 465 11.33 -1.65 10.90
N GLY A 466 10.75 -2.79 10.52
CA GLY A 466 9.87 -3.59 11.36
C GLY A 466 10.56 -4.21 12.58
N VAL A 467 11.82 -4.66 12.42
CA VAL A 467 12.66 -5.14 13.53
C VAL A 467 13.12 -3.98 14.41
N ALA A 468 13.63 -2.89 13.82
CA ALA A 468 14.05 -1.69 14.54
C ALA A 468 12.94 -1.09 15.43
N THR A 469 11.71 -1.09 14.94
CA THR A 469 10.52 -0.59 15.64
C THR A 469 9.73 -1.67 16.38
N SER A 470 10.27 -2.89 16.54
CA SER A 470 9.63 -3.93 17.36
C SER A 470 9.83 -3.65 18.85
N ALA A 471 8.77 -3.82 19.65
CA ALA A 471 8.80 -3.60 21.10
C ALA A 471 9.89 -4.41 21.86
N PRO A 472 10.11 -5.73 21.61
CA PRO A 472 11.14 -6.47 22.34
C PRO A 472 12.58 -6.04 21.99
N PHE A 473 12.81 -5.55 20.76
CA PHE A 473 14.13 -5.13 20.30
C PHE A 473 14.42 -3.65 20.62
N GLY A 474 13.60 -2.75 20.09
CA GLY A 474 13.77 -1.29 20.18
C GLY A 474 13.09 -0.62 21.37
N GLY A 475 12.32 -1.35 22.18
CA GLY A 475 11.55 -0.83 23.31
C GLY A 475 10.34 0.02 22.90
N GLN A 476 9.56 0.46 23.89
CA GLN A 476 8.36 1.29 23.69
C GLN A 476 8.66 2.62 22.95
N GLU A 477 9.86 3.18 23.15
CA GLU A 477 10.32 4.42 22.51
C GLU A 477 10.45 4.30 20.99
N SER A 478 10.88 3.14 20.48
CA SER A 478 10.91 2.85 19.05
C SER A 478 9.56 2.31 18.57
N GLY A 479 8.87 1.52 19.41
CA GLY A 479 7.58 0.92 19.12
C GLY A 479 6.48 1.91 18.74
N ARG A 480 6.40 3.07 19.42
CA ARG A 480 5.40 4.12 19.13
C ARG A 480 5.46 4.66 17.69
N TRP A 481 6.61 4.54 17.02
CA TRP A 481 6.82 5.06 15.66
C TRP A 481 6.54 4.03 14.56
N ARG A 482 6.37 2.74 14.91
CA ARG A 482 6.22 1.62 13.96
C ARG A 482 5.23 1.93 12.84
N THR A 483 3.98 2.29 13.18
CA THR A 483 2.91 2.58 12.20
C THR A 483 3.18 3.79 11.31
N LYS A 484 4.07 4.71 11.71
CA LYS A 484 4.50 5.85 10.89
C LYS A 484 5.66 5.47 9.96
N PHE A 485 6.59 4.65 10.43
CA PHE A 485 7.74 4.22 9.63
C PHE A 485 7.35 3.14 8.61
N THR A 486 6.44 2.21 8.94
CA THR A 486 5.88 1.28 7.95
C THR A 486 5.06 2.00 6.89
N LEU A 487 4.27 3.02 7.26
CA LEU A 487 3.55 3.85 6.31
C LEU A 487 4.51 4.64 5.39
N ALA A 488 5.64 5.13 5.92
CA ALA A 488 6.67 5.78 5.11
C ALA A 488 7.34 4.82 4.11
N GLY A 489 7.71 3.61 4.55
CA GLY A 489 8.25 2.58 3.67
C GLY A 489 7.26 2.14 2.59
N LEU A 490 5.98 1.94 2.93
CA LEU A 490 4.91 1.64 1.96
C LEU A 490 4.70 2.79 0.97
N ALA A 491 4.76 4.05 1.42
CA ALA A 491 4.67 5.22 0.54
C ALA A 491 5.87 5.30 -0.42
N LEU A 492 7.08 4.93 0.03
CA LEU A 492 8.27 4.85 -0.81
C LEU A 492 8.14 3.74 -1.88
N THR A 493 7.64 2.56 -1.50
CA THR A 493 7.31 1.47 -2.45
C THR A 493 6.31 1.91 -3.50
N ALA A 494 5.25 2.62 -3.09
CA ALA A 494 4.22 3.13 -3.99
C ALA A 494 4.77 4.22 -4.94
N LEU A 495 5.69 5.05 -4.47
CA LEU A 495 6.37 6.07 -5.28
C LEU A 495 7.28 5.43 -6.34
N ASP A 496 8.09 4.42 -5.98
CA ASP A 496 8.94 3.68 -6.93
C ASP A 496 8.09 2.98 -8.01
N LEU A 497 7.04 2.26 -7.60
CA LEU A 497 6.08 1.65 -8.53
C LEU A 497 5.45 2.69 -9.48
N TRP A 498 5.06 3.86 -8.97
CA TRP A 498 4.50 4.94 -9.79
C TRP A 498 5.52 5.56 -10.75
N VAL A 499 6.76 5.78 -10.32
CA VAL A 499 7.84 6.29 -11.19
C VAL A 499 8.14 5.30 -12.31
N VAL A 500 8.36 4.02 -11.99
CA VAL A 500 8.70 3.00 -13.00
C VAL A 500 7.52 2.74 -13.96
N PHE A 501 6.28 2.86 -13.50
CA PHE A 501 5.09 2.70 -14.35
C PHE A 501 4.84 3.91 -15.27
N SER A 502 5.07 5.14 -14.80
CA SER A 502 4.72 6.37 -15.53
C SER A 502 5.83 6.94 -16.41
N TYR A 503 7.10 6.58 -16.19
CA TYR A 503 8.24 7.19 -16.86
C TYR A 503 8.57 6.56 -18.23
N ASP A 504 8.17 7.22 -19.32
CA ASP A 504 8.66 6.90 -20.66
C ASP A 504 10.06 7.49 -20.91
N VAL A 505 11.10 6.65 -20.84
CA VAL A 505 12.50 7.00 -21.11
C VAL A 505 12.69 7.70 -22.47
N VAL A 506 11.91 7.33 -23.50
CA VAL A 506 12.12 7.87 -24.86
C VAL A 506 11.50 9.27 -25.02
N GLN A 507 10.37 9.53 -24.36
CA GLN A 507 9.71 10.84 -24.40
C GLN A 507 10.35 11.86 -23.45
N SER A 508 10.74 11.41 -22.25
CA SER A 508 11.39 12.23 -21.23
C SER A 508 12.87 12.55 -21.53
N ALA A 509 13.49 11.82 -22.46
CA ALA A 509 14.87 12.08 -22.89
C ALA A 509 15.08 13.52 -23.39
N SER A 510 16.27 14.05 -23.13
CA SER A 510 16.65 15.39 -23.57
C SER A 510 16.58 15.52 -25.10
N PRO A 511 16.36 16.73 -25.65
CA PRO A 511 16.34 16.94 -27.11
C PRO A 511 17.61 16.45 -27.81
N ALA A 512 18.77 16.55 -27.17
CA ALA A 512 20.05 16.05 -27.69
C ALA A 512 20.11 14.51 -27.78
N VAL A 513 19.52 13.79 -26.81
CA VAL A 513 19.40 12.33 -26.87
C VAL A 513 18.38 11.90 -27.93
N ARG A 514 17.23 12.59 -28.03
CA ARG A 514 16.23 12.34 -29.08
C ARG A 514 16.73 12.66 -30.49
N ALA A 515 17.59 13.66 -30.64
CA ALA A 515 18.32 13.97 -31.88
C ALA A 515 19.53 13.04 -32.12
N GLY A 516 19.81 12.08 -31.23
CA GLY A 516 20.93 11.14 -31.36
C GLY A 516 22.32 11.76 -31.23
N GLN A 517 22.45 12.96 -30.66
CA GLN A 517 23.74 13.62 -30.42
C GLN A 517 24.49 13.00 -29.23
N VAL A 518 23.74 12.53 -28.22
CA VAL A 518 24.25 12.00 -26.95
C VAL A 518 23.67 10.58 -26.72
N PRO A 519 24.42 9.61 -26.19
CA PRO A 519 23.88 8.29 -25.85
C PRO A 519 22.78 8.39 -24.77
N PRO A 520 21.70 7.58 -24.86
CA PRO A 520 20.63 7.59 -23.88
C PRO A 520 21.08 7.04 -22.51
N SER A 521 20.62 7.66 -21.42
CA SER A 521 20.68 7.12 -20.07
C SER A 521 19.60 6.03 -19.87
N SER A 522 19.95 4.95 -19.18
CA SER A 522 19.02 3.88 -18.78
C SER A 522 18.38 4.19 -17.43
N LEU A 523 17.05 4.13 -17.34
CA LEU A 523 16.34 4.22 -16.05
C LEU A 523 16.73 3.07 -15.13
N TYR A 524 16.94 1.86 -15.67
CA TYR A 524 17.34 0.69 -14.90
C TYR A 524 18.54 0.94 -13.97
N ASN A 525 19.69 1.32 -14.54
CA ASN A 525 20.90 1.61 -13.75
C ASN A 525 20.77 2.86 -12.86
N PHE A 526 19.92 3.83 -13.24
CA PHE A 526 19.64 5.02 -12.43
C PHE A 526 18.85 4.67 -11.16
N MET A 527 17.84 3.80 -11.28
CA MET A 527 17.05 3.31 -10.15
C MET A 527 17.85 2.35 -9.26
N ALA A 528 18.80 1.58 -9.83
CA ALA A 528 19.71 0.75 -9.05
C ALA A 528 20.56 1.57 -8.05
N LEU A 529 20.92 2.82 -8.39
CA LEU A 529 21.62 3.75 -7.51
C LEU A 529 20.66 4.54 -6.60
N ILE A 530 19.53 5.04 -7.13
CA ILE A 530 18.61 5.88 -6.37
C ILE A 530 17.82 5.11 -5.31
N ARG A 531 17.43 3.84 -5.55
CA ARG A 531 16.66 3.04 -4.60
C ARG A 531 17.38 2.85 -3.25
N PRO A 532 18.64 2.36 -3.18
CA PRO A 532 19.36 2.27 -1.91
C PRO A 532 19.64 3.66 -1.30
N LEU A 533 19.93 4.68 -2.11
CA LEU A 533 20.11 6.05 -1.63
C LEU A 533 18.82 6.59 -0.95
N ALA A 534 17.64 6.32 -1.50
CA ALA A 534 16.36 6.67 -0.88
C ALA A 534 16.13 5.93 0.45
N PHE A 535 16.55 4.68 0.58
CA PHE A 535 16.54 3.97 1.86
C PHE A 535 17.47 4.62 2.89
N THR A 536 18.69 5.04 2.51
CA THR A 536 19.58 5.76 3.46
C THR A 536 18.96 7.06 3.99
N ILE A 537 18.25 7.82 3.14
CA ILE A 537 17.55 9.05 3.53
C ILE A 537 16.36 8.74 4.45
N CYS A 538 15.64 7.64 4.19
CA CYS A 538 14.55 7.18 5.04
C CYS A 538 15.06 6.72 6.43
N ASP A 539 16.09 5.88 6.46
CA ASP A 539 16.64 5.30 7.69
C ASP A 539 17.35 6.35 8.54
N THR A 540 18.09 7.29 7.94
CA THR A 540 18.70 8.42 8.69
C THR A 540 17.63 9.31 9.33
N ALA A 541 16.51 9.58 8.64
CA ALA A 541 15.38 10.31 9.22
C ALA A 541 14.71 9.52 10.36
N CYS A 542 14.50 8.22 10.19
CA CYS A 542 13.93 7.34 11.21
C CYS A 542 14.83 7.24 12.46
N ALA A 543 16.14 7.06 12.28
CA ALA A 543 17.13 7.03 13.34
C ALA A 543 17.20 8.37 14.09
N LEU A 544 17.17 9.50 13.38
CA LEU A 544 17.12 10.83 14.00
C LEU A 544 15.87 11.01 14.86
N ILE A 545 14.70 10.55 14.39
CA ILE A 545 13.45 10.61 15.17
C ILE A 545 13.52 9.74 16.42
N ILE A 546 14.03 8.50 16.32
CA ILE A 546 14.24 7.61 17.49
C ILE A 546 15.23 8.24 18.48
N TYR A 547 16.34 8.82 18.01
CA TYR A 547 17.34 9.48 18.86
C TYR A 547 16.76 10.69 19.60
N LEU A 548 16.05 11.59 18.90
CA LEU A 548 15.48 12.79 19.50
C LEU A 548 14.32 12.48 20.47
N ALA A 549 13.54 11.44 20.21
CA ALA A 549 12.49 10.96 21.11
C ALA A 549 13.06 10.25 22.34
N SER A 550 13.98 9.30 22.14
CA SER A 550 14.56 8.52 23.25
C SER A 550 15.43 9.35 24.21
N THR A 551 16.08 10.41 23.74
CA THR A 551 16.79 11.39 24.61
C THR A 551 15.87 12.39 25.31
N ASN A 552 14.55 12.33 25.11
CA ASN A 552 13.54 13.30 25.55
C ASN A 552 13.75 14.73 25.01
N ARG A 553 14.58 14.92 23.97
CA ARG A 553 14.96 16.24 23.46
C ARG A 553 13.86 16.90 22.62
N PHE A 554 13.10 16.09 21.88
CA PHE A 554 11.86 16.47 21.18
C PHE A 554 10.85 15.32 21.26
N PHE A 555 9.58 15.60 20.97
CA PHE A 555 8.48 14.60 20.96
C PHE A 555 8.27 13.87 22.31
N PHE A 556 8.61 14.53 23.42
CA PHE A 556 8.20 14.07 24.74
C PHE A 556 6.67 14.05 24.82
N LYS A 557 6.13 12.88 25.17
CA LYS A 557 4.73 12.67 25.55
C LYS A 557 4.76 12.17 26.99
N PRO A 558 4.06 12.80 27.95
CA PRO A 558 3.98 12.26 29.30
C PRO A 558 3.31 10.87 29.28
N PRO A 559 3.63 9.98 30.23
CA PRO A 559 2.90 8.72 30.38
C PRO A 559 1.42 9.04 30.61
N SER A 560 0.52 8.30 29.95
CA SER A 560 -0.91 8.49 30.13
C SER A 560 -1.33 8.09 31.56
N PRO A 561 -2.47 8.54 32.08
CA PRO A 561 -2.95 8.09 33.38
C PRO A 561 -3.16 6.56 33.44
N VAL A 562 -3.37 5.90 32.30
CA VAL A 562 -3.42 4.43 32.20
C VAL A 562 -2.02 3.83 32.35
N ASP A 563 -1.02 4.32 31.60
CA ASP A 563 0.38 3.86 31.75
C ASP A 563 0.90 4.05 33.20
N GLN A 564 0.46 5.12 33.87
CA GLN A 564 0.79 5.39 35.28
C GLN A 564 0.08 4.43 36.23
N LEU A 565 -1.19 4.09 35.96
CA LEU A 565 -1.93 3.09 36.73
C LEU A 565 -1.30 1.70 36.57
N ASP A 566 -0.95 1.30 35.35
CA ASP A 566 -0.29 0.01 35.08
C ASP A 566 1.08 -0.09 35.77
N GLN A 567 1.85 1.01 35.81
CA GLN A 567 3.10 1.08 36.57
C GLN A 567 2.88 1.02 38.08
N ALA A 568 1.85 1.68 38.61
CA ALA A 568 1.51 1.61 40.04
C ALA A 568 1.02 0.21 40.44
N VAL A 569 0.15 -0.41 39.63
CA VAL A 569 -0.41 -1.75 39.86
C VAL A 569 0.67 -2.82 39.74
N SER A 570 1.55 -2.77 38.73
CA SER A 570 2.66 -3.73 38.61
C SER A 570 3.71 -3.58 39.72
N ALA A 571 4.00 -2.35 40.16
CA ALA A 571 4.85 -2.11 41.32
C ALA A 571 4.20 -2.64 42.62
N ALA A 572 2.90 -2.39 42.82
CA ALA A 572 2.14 -2.90 43.97
C ALA A 572 2.05 -4.42 43.98
N LEU A 573 1.82 -5.06 42.82
CA LEU A 573 1.81 -6.52 42.68
C LEU A 573 3.18 -7.13 43.00
N THR A 574 4.26 -6.51 42.52
CA THR A 574 5.64 -6.96 42.83
C THR A 574 5.93 -6.82 44.32
N ALA A 575 5.49 -5.72 44.95
CA ALA A 575 5.61 -5.52 46.39
C ALA A 575 4.76 -6.52 47.20
N ALA A 576 3.54 -6.83 46.73
CA ALA A 576 2.64 -7.81 47.36
C ALA A 576 3.20 -9.24 47.26
N GLN A 577 3.79 -9.63 46.12
CA GLN A 577 4.53 -10.89 45.98
C GLN A 577 5.74 -10.95 46.93
N GLY A 578 6.48 -9.84 47.04
CA GLY A 578 7.58 -9.68 48.01
C GLY A 578 7.15 -9.67 49.48
N ALA A 579 5.90 -9.31 49.78
CA ALA A 579 5.31 -9.39 51.11
C ALA A 579 4.79 -10.80 51.41
N ASN A 580 4.08 -11.43 50.47
CA ASN A 580 3.54 -12.78 50.61
C ASN A 580 4.66 -13.81 50.80
N THR A 581 5.73 -13.73 50.02
CA THR A 581 6.92 -14.60 50.21
C THR A 581 7.58 -14.44 51.59
N LYS A 582 7.64 -13.21 52.12
CA LYS A 582 8.12 -12.96 53.50
C LYS A 582 7.16 -13.47 54.56
N LEU A 583 5.85 -13.30 54.39
CA LEU A 583 4.82 -13.83 55.31
C LEU A 583 4.83 -15.36 55.31
N HIS A 584 4.96 -15.99 54.15
CA HIS A 584 5.10 -17.44 54.03
C HIS A 584 6.38 -17.94 54.72
N ALA A 585 7.52 -17.26 54.52
CA ALA A 585 8.76 -17.59 55.22
C ALA A 585 8.64 -17.43 56.75
N ALA A 586 8.00 -16.35 57.23
CA ALA A 586 7.74 -16.13 58.65
C ALA A 586 6.78 -17.16 59.25
N ASN A 587 5.75 -17.58 58.51
CA ASN A 587 4.82 -18.62 58.94
C ASN A 587 5.50 -20.00 59.02
N VAL A 588 6.33 -20.34 58.02
CA VAL A 588 7.16 -21.56 58.07
C VAL A 588 8.14 -21.52 59.25
N ALA A 589 8.81 -20.39 59.47
CA ALA A 589 9.71 -20.21 60.62
C ALA A 589 8.98 -20.36 61.96
N ARG A 590 7.80 -19.74 62.13
CA ARG A 590 6.98 -19.89 63.34
C ARG A 590 6.53 -21.33 63.55
N ASN A 591 6.11 -22.03 62.49
CA ASN A 591 5.78 -23.45 62.56
C ASN A 591 6.99 -24.33 62.93
N ALA A 592 8.20 -23.99 62.48
CA ALA A 592 9.42 -24.69 62.88
C ALA A 592 9.75 -24.45 64.36
N VAL A 593 9.72 -23.18 64.82
CA VAL A 593 9.96 -22.82 66.23
C VAL A 593 8.97 -23.48 67.17
N VAL A 594 7.67 -23.53 66.82
CA VAL A 594 6.64 -24.19 67.66
C VAL A 594 6.80 -25.72 67.72
N ARG A 595 7.40 -26.35 66.70
CA ARG A 595 7.64 -27.80 66.65
C ARG A 595 8.95 -28.23 67.32
N ASP A 596 9.96 -27.37 67.35
CA ASP A 596 11.22 -27.62 68.05
C ASP A 596 11.14 -27.16 69.51
N LYS A 597 11.24 -28.11 70.45
CA LYS A 597 11.14 -27.85 71.89
C LYS A 597 12.22 -26.91 72.42
N ALA A 598 13.44 -26.95 71.86
CA ALA A 598 14.54 -26.10 72.29
C ALA A 598 14.39 -24.68 71.73
N LEU A 599 14.00 -24.52 70.46
CA LEU A 599 13.69 -23.19 69.90
C LEU A 599 12.52 -22.54 70.63
N LYS A 600 11.42 -23.27 70.84
CA LYS A 600 10.26 -22.77 71.58
C LYS A 600 10.64 -22.27 72.99
N SER A 601 11.44 -23.02 73.75
CA SER A 601 11.84 -22.58 75.10
C SER A 601 12.61 -21.24 75.12
N ARG A 602 13.24 -20.85 74.01
CA ARG A 602 13.97 -19.57 73.89
C ARG A 602 13.04 -18.44 73.43
N ASP A 603 12.05 -18.74 72.61
CA ASP A 603 10.96 -17.81 72.23
C ASP A 603 10.09 -17.49 73.47
N ASP A 604 9.66 -18.51 74.22
CA ASP A 604 8.86 -18.35 75.45
C ASP A 604 9.59 -17.44 76.48
N VAL A 605 10.90 -17.66 76.70
CA VAL A 605 11.73 -16.81 77.59
C VAL A 605 11.90 -15.39 77.04
N TYR A 606 12.09 -15.22 75.73
CA TYR A 606 12.19 -13.90 75.10
C TYR A 606 10.90 -13.09 75.35
N TRP A 607 9.73 -13.65 75.07
CA TRP A 607 8.46 -12.96 75.30
C TRP A 607 8.19 -12.66 76.78
N GLN A 608 8.59 -13.54 77.70
CA GLN A 608 8.55 -13.25 79.13
C GLN A 608 9.41 -12.03 79.50
N THR A 609 10.63 -11.91 78.96
CA THR A 609 11.49 -10.73 79.21
C THR A 609 10.94 -9.45 78.59
N VAL A 610 10.29 -9.51 77.42
CA VAL A 610 9.65 -8.34 76.80
C VAL A 610 8.46 -7.86 77.64
N VAL A 611 7.56 -8.76 78.05
CA VAL A 611 6.37 -8.42 78.85
C VAL A 611 6.76 -7.85 80.23
N ALA A 612 7.84 -8.38 80.83
CA ALA A 612 8.40 -7.84 82.08
C ALA A 612 9.00 -6.44 81.90
N ALA A 613 9.73 -6.20 80.80
CA ALA A 613 10.31 -4.89 80.49
C ALA A 613 9.25 -3.84 80.12
N GLU A 614 8.10 -4.25 79.57
CA GLU A 614 6.97 -3.37 79.22
C GLU A 614 6.10 -3.01 80.44
N ASN A 615 6.17 -3.77 81.54
CA ASN A 615 5.44 -3.52 82.78
C ASN A 615 6.34 -3.30 84.02
N PRO A 616 7.28 -2.33 83.99
CA PRO A 616 8.29 -2.16 85.05
C PRO A 616 7.70 -1.73 86.41
N GLY A 617 6.48 -1.20 86.45
CA GLY A 617 5.83 -0.74 87.69
C GLY A 617 5.39 -1.84 88.65
N ARG A 618 5.29 -3.11 88.21
CA ARG A 618 4.65 -4.18 88.99
C ARG A 618 5.60 -4.95 89.93
N GLN A 619 6.89 -4.62 89.96
CA GLN A 619 7.91 -5.33 90.77
C GLN A 619 8.38 -4.58 92.03
N LEU A 620 7.80 -3.41 92.34
CA LEU A 620 8.27 -2.53 93.42
C LEU A 620 7.32 -2.37 94.62
N GLU A 621 6.08 -2.87 94.55
CA GLU A 621 5.13 -2.80 95.67
C GLU A 621 5.20 -4.03 96.60
N ASP A 622 5.70 -5.16 96.11
CA ASP A 622 5.52 -6.50 96.72
C ASP A 622 6.48 -6.82 97.89
N SER A 623 6.98 -5.78 98.58
CA SER A 623 7.97 -5.93 99.66
C SER A 623 7.77 -5.05 100.90
N SER A 624 6.70 -4.23 101.00
CA SER A 624 6.56 -3.32 102.15
C SER A 624 5.13 -2.89 102.55
N SER A 625 4.21 -3.84 102.80
CA SER A 625 3.08 -3.58 103.72
C SER A 625 2.43 -4.85 104.30
N ALA A 626 2.67 -5.11 105.58
CA ALA A 626 1.75 -5.92 106.38
C ALA A 626 0.60 -5.00 106.83
N GLY A 627 -0.50 -4.96 106.08
CA GLY A 627 -1.57 -3.98 106.30
C GLY A 627 -2.87 -4.31 105.56
N GLU A 628 -3.73 -5.06 106.24
CA GLU A 628 -5.20 -5.08 106.14
C GLU A 628 -5.86 -4.30 104.98
N ASN A 629 -5.91 -4.91 103.79
CA ASN A 629 -7.11 -4.98 102.92
C ASN A 629 -6.82 -5.89 101.70
N GLY A 630 -7.59 -6.98 101.57
CA GLY A 630 -7.30 -8.05 100.60
C GLY A 630 -7.66 -7.71 99.14
N ARG A 631 -6.80 -6.97 98.43
CA ARG A 631 -6.90 -6.80 96.98
C ARG A 631 -6.28 -8.01 96.26
N VAL A 632 -7.10 -9.01 95.96
CA VAL A 632 -6.69 -10.19 95.18
C VAL A 632 -6.11 -9.75 93.84
N VAL A 633 -4.88 -10.16 93.56
CA VAL A 633 -4.20 -9.88 92.28
C VAL A 633 -4.57 -11.00 91.31
N ASN A 634 -5.64 -10.81 90.54
CA ASN A 634 -6.05 -11.77 89.52
C ASN A 634 -4.88 -12.11 88.58
N ASN A 635 -4.53 -13.39 88.50
CA ASN A 635 -3.88 -13.92 87.31
C ASN A 635 -4.91 -13.90 86.17
N ILE A 636 -4.55 -13.36 85.00
CA ILE A 636 -5.42 -13.35 83.81
C ILE A 636 -5.87 -14.76 83.39
N TRP A 637 -5.14 -15.80 83.79
CA TRP A 637 -5.48 -17.22 83.58
C TRP A 637 -6.47 -17.78 84.59
N GLU A 638 -6.65 -17.13 85.74
CA GLU A 638 -7.60 -17.49 86.81
C GLU A 638 -8.89 -16.66 86.74
N GLU A 639 -8.94 -15.61 85.91
CA GLU A 639 -10.17 -14.86 85.67
C GLU A 639 -11.24 -15.80 85.11
N GLU A 640 -12.36 -15.89 85.81
CA GLU A 640 -13.42 -16.86 85.50
C GLU A 640 -14.02 -16.64 84.11
N GLU A 641 -13.87 -15.45 83.52
CA GLU A 641 -14.23 -15.17 82.13
C GLU A 641 -13.24 -15.79 81.13
N VAL A 642 -11.93 -15.71 81.40
CA VAL A 642 -10.87 -16.27 80.55
C VAL A 642 -10.85 -17.79 80.65
N ALA A 643 -10.98 -18.35 81.86
CA ALA A 643 -11.11 -19.80 82.05
C ALA A 643 -12.38 -20.35 81.36
N ARG A 644 -13.50 -19.62 81.44
CA ARG A 644 -14.78 -19.96 80.77
C ARG A 644 -14.74 -19.75 79.24
N ALA A 645 -13.95 -18.81 78.74
CA ALA A 645 -13.69 -18.64 77.32
C ALA A 645 -12.76 -19.75 76.76
N MET A 646 -11.70 -20.08 77.48
CA MET A 646 -10.75 -21.13 77.11
C MET A 646 -11.40 -22.53 77.13
N SER A 647 -12.23 -22.82 78.13
CA SER A 647 -13.04 -24.06 78.16
C SER A 647 -14.10 -24.10 77.06
N ARG A 648 -14.79 -22.99 76.75
CA ARG A 648 -15.68 -22.90 75.57
C ARG A 648 -14.92 -23.17 74.26
N ALA A 649 -13.72 -22.62 74.10
CA ALA A 649 -12.88 -22.87 72.93
C ALA A 649 -12.45 -24.34 72.83
N MET A 650 -12.00 -24.95 73.93
CA MET A 650 -11.64 -26.37 73.99
C MET A 650 -12.85 -27.32 73.81
N ALA A 651 -14.06 -26.87 74.17
CA ALA A 651 -15.32 -27.59 73.94
C ALA A 651 -15.96 -27.31 72.56
N GLY A 652 -15.29 -26.58 71.66
CA GLY A 652 -15.80 -26.28 70.32
C GLY A 652 -16.98 -25.29 70.28
N GLN A 653 -17.26 -24.58 71.37
CA GLN A 653 -18.32 -23.57 71.49
C GLN A 653 -17.78 -22.15 71.73
N GLY A 654 -16.55 -21.87 71.30
CA GLY A 654 -16.11 -20.49 71.06
C GLY A 654 -16.93 -19.90 69.91
N GLY A 655 -17.48 -18.70 70.07
CA GLY A 655 -18.41 -18.05 69.12
C GLY A 655 -17.81 -17.60 67.78
N VAL A 656 -16.75 -18.26 67.33
CA VAL A 656 -16.24 -18.18 65.95
C VAL A 656 -17.07 -19.15 65.13
N ASP A 657 -17.94 -18.64 64.26
CA ASP A 657 -18.70 -19.49 63.35
C ASP A 657 -17.73 -20.16 62.36
N LEU A 658 -17.46 -21.45 62.59
CA LEU A 658 -16.57 -22.27 61.77
C LEU A 658 -17.11 -22.46 60.34
N ALA A 659 -18.42 -22.32 60.11
CA ALA A 659 -18.97 -22.31 58.77
C ALA A 659 -18.69 -20.97 58.07
N GLN A 660 -18.87 -19.83 58.76
CA GLN A 660 -18.54 -18.50 58.21
C GLN A 660 -17.03 -18.31 57.99
N LEU A 661 -16.19 -18.81 58.90
CA LEU A 661 -14.74 -18.77 58.74
C LEU A 661 -14.28 -19.77 57.67
N GLY A 662 -14.96 -20.91 57.54
CA GLY A 662 -14.77 -21.87 56.45
C GLY A 662 -15.16 -21.31 55.06
N THR A 663 -16.26 -20.56 54.95
CA THR A 663 -16.62 -19.89 53.69
C THR A 663 -15.67 -18.76 53.36
N GLN A 664 -15.29 -17.90 54.32
CA GLN A 664 -14.28 -16.86 54.12
C GLN A 664 -12.91 -17.45 53.74
N ALA A 665 -12.51 -18.57 54.35
CA ALA A 665 -11.27 -19.26 53.99
C ALA A 665 -11.34 -19.86 52.57
N ASN A 666 -12.45 -20.49 52.20
CA ASN A 666 -12.65 -20.99 50.83
C ASN A 666 -12.74 -19.85 49.81
N GLU A 667 -13.37 -18.72 50.14
CA GLU A 667 -13.50 -17.56 49.24
C GLU A 667 -12.15 -16.86 49.06
N PHE A 668 -11.35 -16.74 50.13
CA PHE A 668 -9.96 -16.28 50.06
C PHE A 668 -9.08 -17.22 49.24
N VAL A 669 -9.14 -18.54 49.49
CA VAL A 669 -8.39 -19.54 48.70
C VAL A 669 -8.82 -19.47 47.23
N ARG A 670 -10.12 -19.43 46.94
CA ARG A 670 -10.67 -19.36 45.58
C ARG A 670 -10.20 -18.08 44.86
N GLY A 671 -10.23 -16.92 45.52
CA GLY A 671 -9.70 -15.66 44.98
C GLY A 671 -8.18 -15.64 44.80
N VAL A 672 -7.44 -16.51 45.49
CA VAL A 672 -5.99 -16.73 45.28
C VAL A 672 -5.72 -17.76 44.17
N THR A 673 -6.60 -18.74 43.96
CA THR A 673 -6.44 -19.79 42.93
C THR A 673 -7.13 -19.47 41.60
N GLU A 674 -8.07 -18.53 41.53
CA GLU A 674 -8.71 -18.06 40.26
C GLU A 674 -7.72 -17.39 39.28
N GLY A 675 -6.44 -17.24 39.66
CA GLY A 675 -5.32 -16.85 38.78
C GLY A 675 -4.20 -17.89 38.68
N LEU A 676 -4.47 -19.16 39.00
CA LEU A 676 -3.51 -20.28 38.96
C LEU A 676 -3.94 -21.47 38.09
N ASP A 677 -5.20 -21.49 37.61
CA ASP A 677 -5.70 -22.34 36.52
C ASP A 677 -5.59 -21.61 35.15
#